data_AF-A0AAP0HY14-F1
#
_entry.id   AF-A0AAP0HY14-F1
#
_cell.length_a   1.000
_cell.length_b   1.000
_cell.length_c   1.000
_cell.angle_alpha   90.00
_cell.angle_beta   90.00
_cell.angle_gamma   90.00
#
_symmetry.space_group_name_H-M   'P 1'
#
loop_
_entity.id
_entity.type
_entity.pdbx_description
1 polymer ?
#
loop_
_entity_poly.entity_id
_entity_poly.type
_entity_poly.pdbx_seq_one_letter_code
_entity_poly.pdbx_strand_id
1 'polypeptide(L)'
;MAFSQALRVNLPIACTDRSTKLECDSLVWIRFQSSLMVVIAVQNHEIESDCASSRDSFSILRLHNKKRHSLEVVRSVLDNGKLWVDSSDNGGSESVRVLLERLFAETQKLEEQIYGGSSLPEGTRKGFSLEVLGSDLQAALAALRKKEQDLKDAESLVLSESAELEPGKSGACSRAREVEDLKLEVKAKDRELVAAKSAVALKEEQLDKMRNDLMIKTAEIAEMDHDIKYKDNLLNEANEVIRKQAAEVQELQNAIAEKEQELEESAMLRELDKEKLATAETSLQKQTLVWLSVQEEMKRVTEEAQKHLGQANETHKEFRRGKMEEQEGQLERQVDELEEQKGVLISYMRSLEEAKVEVEKERLDLKVAMARSKDLEEDLFLYKHLMEELQEQLREEKSSLDGATEEIASLQKALNQKNSEFGDAQSLLQMKEAEELSEEVALLNELLSSSKEQLIRVTTDLQEKQELVCTIQKELDDTRMKHSEATDIVVRIADLTNKLVAPVTDGHSDISSLSSVETQLLELELELDLDLDHTIPQQLEERQASMFWRPDGEMELELEMTKEELRAKEMEVLAAKRALAVKDEEIKTVLNRLEKKEMELNQLKQEMLDDAKGLKQLYQLAQERIGEKTIGDLAIEKLRLEVAQLDVEAATSALCNLANMSSQLLKATGDNFDIDINEFNPPSHADSINPPKSDHASRMDSHVGQDSLVEAQREVARLSALTEELLKEAGIVAVADK
;
A
#
# COMPACT_ATOMS: atom_id res chain seq x y z
N MET A 1 25.14 53.72 23.71
CA MET A 1 26.42 53.83 22.99
C MET A 1 26.14 53.27 21.60
N ALA A 2 26.06 54.04 20.51
CA ALA A 2 26.95 55.09 20.01
C ALA A 2 28.26 54.53 19.40
N PHE A 3 28.15 54.05 18.16
CA PHE A 3 29.18 54.23 17.13
C PHE A 3 28.48 54.43 15.77
N SER A 4 29.16 55.07 14.81
CA SER A 4 28.48 55.75 13.70
C SER A 4 29.13 55.53 12.33
N GLN A 5 28.24 55.50 11.32
CA GLN A 5 28.32 56.22 10.04
C GLN A 5 29.26 55.76 8.91
N ALA A 6 28.89 56.25 7.72
CA ALA A 6 29.48 56.05 6.39
C ALA A 6 29.40 54.61 5.83
N LEU A 7 29.16 54.40 4.52
CA LEU A 7 29.14 55.34 3.40
C LEU A 7 27.74 55.52 2.77
N ARG A 8 27.46 56.73 2.27
CA ARG A 8 26.46 56.98 1.21
C ARG A 8 27.19 57.30 -0.08
N VAL A 9 26.71 56.78 -1.20
CA VAL A 9 26.83 57.41 -2.52
C VAL A 9 25.43 57.42 -3.13
N ASN A 10 25.00 58.57 -3.67
CA ASN A 10 23.67 58.74 -4.26
C ASN A 10 23.77 58.67 -5.79
N LEU A 11 22.78 58.11 -6.48
CA LEU A 11 21.79 58.85 -7.30
C LEU A 11 20.62 57.89 -7.67
N PRO A 12 19.47 58.37 -8.21
CA PRO A 12 18.19 57.68 -8.06
C PRO A 12 17.56 57.09 -9.34
N ILE A 13 16.63 56.16 -9.13
CA ILE A 13 15.34 56.11 -9.84
C ILE A 13 14.24 55.95 -8.77
N ALA A 14 13.07 56.55 -8.99
CA ALA A 14 11.91 56.40 -8.13
C ALA A 14 10.93 55.38 -8.71
N CYS A 15 10.72 54.27 -8.00
CA CYS A 15 9.60 53.36 -8.22
C CYS A 15 8.88 53.13 -6.90
N THR A 16 7.55 53.21 -6.92
CA THR A 16 6.70 52.96 -5.76
C THR A 16 6.31 51.49 -5.69
N ASP A 17 6.78 50.77 -4.68
CA ASP A 17 6.13 49.54 -4.23
C ASP A 17 6.20 49.42 -2.70
N ARG A 18 5.23 48.71 -2.11
CA ARG A 18 5.05 48.51 -0.67
C ARG A 18 5.47 47.12 -0.18
N SER A 19 5.72 46.18 -1.08
CA SER A 19 5.85 44.75 -0.74
C SER A 19 7.09 44.40 0.10
N THR A 20 8.27 44.92 -0.26
CA THR A 20 9.59 44.50 0.26
C THR A 20 9.87 44.85 1.73
N LYS A 21 8.93 45.50 2.43
CA LYS A 21 9.12 45.87 3.85
C LYS A 21 8.70 44.77 4.83
N LEU A 22 7.91 43.79 4.40
CA LEU A 22 7.48 42.67 5.25
C LEU A 22 8.55 41.59 5.43
N GLU A 23 9.34 41.31 4.39
CA GLU A 23 10.32 40.20 4.39
C GLU A 23 11.50 40.43 5.35
N CYS A 24 11.95 41.68 5.51
CA CYS A 24 13.04 42.03 6.43
C CYS A 24 12.66 41.84 7.90
N ASP A 25 11.45 42.25 8.29
CA ASP A 25 10.96 42.08 9.66
C ASP A 25 10.69 40.59 9.95
N SER A 26 10.19 39.82 8.96
CA SER A 26 10.02 38.36 9.07
C SER A 26 11.35 37.62 9.32
N LEU A 27 12.43 37.95 8.60
CA LEU A 27 13.74 37.31 8.79
C LEU A 27 14.37 37.61 10.15
N VAL A 28 14.11 38.80 10.72
CA VAL A 28 14.50 39.13 12.10
C VAL A 28 13.66 38.34 13.11
N TRP A 29 12.34 38.24 12.91
CA TRP A 29 11.45 37.46 13.78
C TRP A 29 11.79 35.96 13.80
N ILE A 30 12.07 35.38 12.63
CA ILE A 30 12.48 33.96 12.52
C ILE A 30 13.79 33.72 13.27
N ARG A 31 14.80 34.59 13.12
CA ARG A 31 16.04 34.45 13.91
C ARG A 31 15.83 34.67 15.41
N PHE A 32 14.89 35.53 15.81
CA PHE A 32 14.54 35.68 17.21
C PHE A 32 13.82 34.44 17.76
N GLN A 33 12.91 33.82 17.00
CA GLN A 33 12.27 32.56 17.40
C GLN A 33 13.23 31.37 17.41
N SER A 34 14.14 31.22 16.42
CA SER A 34 15.15 30.16 16.47
C SER A 34 16.09 30.34 17.66
N SER A 35 16.47 31.59 17.99
CA SER A 35 17.27 31.87 19.18
C SER A 35 16.49 31.59 20.47
N LEU A 36 15.19 31.91 20.52
CA LEU A 36 14.34 31.64 21.67
C LEU A 36 14.06 30.14 21.84
N MET A 37 13.90 29.37 20.76
CA MET A 37 13.83 27.90 20.80
C MET A 37 15.14 27.29 21.30
N VAL A 38 16.31 27.77 20.84
CA VAL A 38 17.60 27.29 21.34
C VAL A 38 17.80 27.65 22.81
N VAL A 39 17.38 28.83 23.26
CA VAL A 39 17.37 29.18 24.69
C VAL A 39 16.40 28.29 25.47
N ILE A 40 15.18 28.06 25.00
CA ILE A 40 14.21 27.15 25.66
C ILE A 40 14.70 25.69 25.66
N ALA A 41 15.48 25.25 24.68
CA ALA A 41 16.08 23.92 24.64
C ALA A 41 17.30 23.79 25.58
N VAL A 42 18.09 24.86 25.77
CA VAL A 42 19.30 24.85 26.61
C VAL A 42 18.99 25.18 28.08
N GLN A 43 17.93 25.94 28.37
CA GLN A 43 17.53 26.29 29.74
C GLN A 43 16.79 25.16 30.47
N ASN A 44 16.38 24.09 29.76
CA ASN A 44 15.57 22.99 30.29
C ASN A 44 16.36 21.68 30.53
N HIS A 45 17.69 21.75 30.65
CA HIS A 45 18.54 20.55 30.82
C HIS A 45 19.31 20.50 32.15
N GLU A 46 18.79 21.11 33.21
CA GLU A 46 19.17 20.78 34.60
C GLU A 46 18.07 21.20 35.60
N ILE A 47 17.93 20.44 36.71
CA ILE A 47 16.91 20.51 37.78
C ILE A 47 15.61 19.69 37.51
N GLU A 48 15.17 18.94 38.54
CA GLU A 48 13.91 18.16 38.65
C GLU A 48 13.61 17.19 37.48
N SER A 49 13.97 15.90 37.51
CA SER A 49 14.31 15.00 38.64
C SER A 49 13.16 14.73 39.63
N ASP A 50 11.91 14.62 39.16
CA ASP A 50 10.83 14.04 39.98
C ASP A 50 9.76 13.23 39.19
N CYS A 51 10.08 11.98 38.84
CA CYS A 51 9.08 11.01 38.35
C CYS A 51 8.37 10.29 39.51
N ALA A 52 7.59 11.02 40.29
CA ALA A 52 6.92 10.55 41.50
C ALA A 52 5.39 10.44 41.38
N SER A 53 4.88 9.49 40.57
CA SER A 53 3.44 9.12 40.64
C SER A 53 3.12 7.66 40.22
N SER A 54 3.96 6.69 40.62
CA SER A 54 3.50 5.32 40.88
C SER A 54 4.52 4.56 41.74
N ARG A 55 4.79 5.06 42.95
CA ARG A 55 5.82 4.47 43.83
C ARG A 55 5.53 4.48 45.34
N ASP A 56 4.26 4.32 45.70
CA ASP A 56 3.90 3.60 46.92
C ASP A 56 3.55 2.16 46.52
N SER A 57 4.27 1.13 46.94
CA SER A 57 4.62 0.90 48.34
C SER A 57 5.85 0.01 48.49
N PHE A 58 7.02 0.61 48.75
CA PHE A 58 8.22 -0.14 49.18
C PHE A 58 8.45 -0.03 50.69
N SER A 59 7.45 -0.46 51.47
CA SER A 59 7.60 -0.67 52.91
C SER A 59 8.59 -1.82 53.16
N ILE A 60 9.86 -1.49 53.43
CA ILE A 60 10.88 -2.44 53.86
C ILE A 60 10.59 -2.87 55.32
N LEU A 61 9.54 -3.66 55.50
CA LEU A 61 9.37 -4.49 56.68
C LEU A 61 9.97 -5.86 56.39
N ARG A 62 11.17 -6.07 56.94
CA ARG A 62 12.00 -7.29 56.82
C ARG A 62 11.42 -8.46 57.65
N LEU A 63 10.12 -8.72 57.49
CA LEU A 63 9.28 -9.71 58.18
C LEU A 63 8.19 -10.13 57.16
N HIS A 64 8.17 -11.32 56.57
CA HIS A 64 8.39 -12.62 57.18
C HIS A 64 9.36 -13.52 56.40
N ASN A 65 10.61 -13.60 56.86
CA ASN A 65 11.26 -14.91 56.88
C ASN A 65 10.49 -15.74 57.93
N LYS A 66 9.74 -16.78 57.52
CA LYS A 66 8.79 -17.50 58.37
C LYS A 66 9.51 -18.44 59.35
N LYS A 67 10.13 -17.79 60.34
CA LYS A 67 10.99 -18.34 61.38
C LYS A 67 10.26 -19.41 62.20
N ARG A 68 10.66 -20.68 62.01
CA ARG A 68 10.62 -21.76 63.00
C ARG A 68 9.31 -21.96 63.80
N HIS A 69 8.24 -22.44 63.16
CA HIS A 69 7.12 -23.09 63.85
C HIS A 69 6.99 -24.59 63.47
N SER A 70 8.12 -25.30 63.56
CA SER A 70 8.19 -26.77 63.55
C SER A 70 9.38 -27.29 64.38
N LEU A 71 9.82 -26.52 65.39
CA LEU A 71 10.87 -26.90 66.36
C LEU A 71 10.40 -26.79 67.82
N GLU A 72 9.08 -26.79 68.02
CA GLU A 72 8.41 -26.61 69.32
C GLU A 72 7.82 -27.93 69.86
N VAL A 73 8.04 -29.04 69.14
CA VAL A 73 7.62 -30.42 69.51
C VAL A 73 8.81 -31.32 69.87
N VAL A 74 10.05 -30.93 69.52
CA VAL A 74 11.27 -31.73 69.80
C VAL A 74 12.01 -31.23 71.05
N ARG A 75 11.65 -30.06 71.59
CA ARG A 75 12.27 -29.53 72.83
C ARG A 75 11.61 -30.04 74.12
N SER A 76 10.37 -30.53 74.03
CA SER A 76 9.58 -31.08 75.14
C SER A 76 9.95 -32.52 75.53
N VAL A 77 10.94 -33.14 74.88
CA VAL A 77 11.39 -34.52 75.15
C VAL A 77 12.73 -34.57 75.91
N LEU A 78 13.49 -33.47 75.97
CA LEU A 78 14.85 -33.45 76.55
C LEU A 78 14.96 -32.80 77.95
N ASP A 79 13.96 -32.06 78.43
CA ASP A 79 13.99 -31.48 79.78
C ASP A 79 13.58 -32.46 80.90
N ASN A 80 13.04 -33.64 80.56
CA ASN A 80 12.84 -34.73 81.54
C ASN A 80 14.12 -35.51 81.87
N GLY A 81 15.25 -35.21 81.20
CA GLY A 81 16.57 -35.83 81.43
C GLY A 81 17.23 -35.46 82.77
N LYS A 82 16.46 -34.98 83.76
CA LYS A 82 16.92 -34.66 85.10
C LYS A 82 16.14 -35.40 86.18
N LEU A 83 15.95 -36.70 85.97
CA LEU A 83 15.87 -37.65 87.08
C LEU A 83 17.19 -37.56 87.86
N TRP A 84 17.17 -36.68 88.86
CA TRP A 84 18.11 -36.68 89.97
C TRP A 84 18.10 -38.11 90.54
N VAL A 85 19.27 -38.77 90.55
CA VAL A 85 19.38 -40.07 91.22
C VAL A 85 19.27 -39.80 92.70
N ASP A 86 18.04 -39.86 93.20
CA ASP A 86 17.69 -39.77 94.61
C ASP A 86 18.43 -40.91 95.33
N SER A 87 19.60 -40.57 95.86
CA SER A 87 20.47 -41.48 96.60
C SER A 87 19.95 -41.65 98.03
N SER A 88 18.61 -41.76 98.11
CA SER A 88 17.78 -41.41 99.25
C SER A 88 16.45 -42.17 99.27
N ASP A 89 16.25 -43.22 98.45
CA ASP A 89 15.21 -44.21 98.76
C ASP A 89 15.73 -45.24 99.77
N ASN A 90 15.26 -45.00 100.99
CA ASN A 90 15.59 -45.50 102.31
C ASN A 90 15.33 -47.00 102.50
N GLY A 91 15.94 -47.84 101.65
CA GLY A 91 15.75 -49.29 101.58
C GLY A 91 16.30 -50.13 102.73
N GLY A 92 16.30 -49.61 103.97
CA GLY A 92 16.44 -50.39 105.21
C GLY A 92 17.71 -51.25 105.32
N SER A 93 18.80 -50.86 104.67
CA SER A 93 20.09 -51.58 104.70
C SER A 93 21.22 -50.57 104.77
N GLU A 94 22.15 -50.77 105.69
CA GLU A 94 23.33 -49.90 105.80
C GLU A 94 24.14 -49.99 104.50
N SER A 95 24.61 -48.83 104.01
CA SER A 95 25.35 -48.78 102.75
C SER A 95 26.56 -49.72 102.81
N VAL A 96 26.83 -50.47 101.75
CA VAL A 96 27.99 -51.40 101.68
C VAL A 96 29.30 -50.68 102.04
N ARG A 97 29.41 -49.39 101.69
CA ARG A 97 30.49 -48.49 102.13
C ARG A 97 30.57 -48.38 103.65
N VAL A 98 29.46 -48.06 104.31
CA VAL A 98 29.37 -47.86 105.77
C VAL A 98 29.58 -49.18 106.54
N LEU A 99 29.06 -50.29 106.01
CA LEU A 99 29.34 -51.63 106.53
C LEU A 99 30.83 -51.96 106.44
N LEU A 100 31.46 -51.77 105.28
CA LEU A 100 32.90 -51.98 105.11
C LEU A 100 33.73 -51.05 105.99
N GLU A 101 33.36 -49.77 106.12
CA GLU A 101 34.04 -48.79 106.98
C GLU A 101 33.93 -49.17 108.48
N ARG A 102 32.78 -49.70 108.93
CA ARG A 102 32.63 -50.25 110.29
C ARG A 102 33.44 -51.53 110.51
N LEU A 103 33.41 -52.44 109.54
CA LEU A 103 34.12 -53.72 109.56
C LEU A 103 35.65 -53.49 109.58
N PHE A 104 36.15 -52.47 108.87
CA PHE A 104 37.54 -52.00 108.96
C PHE A 104 37.86 -51.44 110.36
N ALA A 105 36.99 -50.61 110.93
CA ALA A 105 37.20 -50.02 112.26
C ALA A 105 37.15 -51.07 113.40
N GLU A 106 36.36 -52.13 113.27
CA GLU A 106 36.31 -53.23 114.25
C GLU A 106 37.45 -54.24 114.09
N THR A 107 37.89 -54.53 112.85
CA THR A 107 39.14 -55.30 112.65
C THR A 107 40.37 -54.56 113.15
N GLN A 108 40.49 -53.25 112.92
CA GLN A 108 41.57 -52.42 113.47
C GLN A 108 41.59 -52.44 115.01
N LYS A 109 40.43 -52.40 115.68
CA LYS A 109 40.33 -52.56 117.15
C LYS A 109 40.72 -53.94 117.66
N LEU A 110 40.51 -54.99 116.87
CA LEU A 110 40.93 -56.35 117.21
C LEU A 110 42.45 -56.52 117.04
N GLU A 111 43.03 -55.89 116.02
CA GLU A 111 44.49 -55.86 115.79
C GLU A 111 45.23 -55.15 116.93
N GLU A 112 44.75 -53.98 117.38
CA GLU A 112 45.30 -53.28 118.56
C GLU A 112 45.24 -54.12 119.85
N GLN A 113 44.21 -54.96 120.03
CA GLN A 113 44.09 -55.86 121.20
C GLN A 113 45.05 -57.05 121.18
N ILE A 114 45.70 -57.35 120.05
CA ILE A 114 46.60 -58.51 119.92
C ILE A 114 48.05 -58.15 120.24
N TYR A 115 48.45 -56.88 120.09
CA TYR A 115 49.86 -56.45 120.15
C TYR A 115 50.34 -55.77 121.44
N GLY A 116 49.48 -55.58 122.45
CA GLY A 116 49.85 -54.99 123.73
C GLY A 116 49.13 -55.64 124.92
N GLY A 117 49.87 -56.24 125.86
CA GLY A 117 49.24 -56.94 126.99
C GLY A 117 50.03 -56.92 128.29
N SER A 118 49.30 -57.00 129.41
CA SER A 118 49.68 -57.77 130.60
C SER A 118 48.56 -57.80 131.65
N SER A 119 48.59 -58.83 132.51
CA SER A 119 47.68 -59.13 133.63
C SER A 119 46.24 -59.58 133.28
N LEU A 120 45.84 -60.69 133.90
CA LEU A 120 44.51 -61.29 133.91
C LEU A 120 43.75 -60.76 135.16
N PRO A 121 42.40 -60.74 135.15
CA PRO A 121 41.70 -61.87 135.77
C PRO A 121 40.61 -62.48 134.88
N GLU A 122 40.14 -63.64 135.31
CA GLU A 122 39.31 -64.58 134.56
C GLU A 122 37.81 -64.36 134.81
N GLY A 123 36.98 -64.49 133.76
CA GLY A 123 35.52 -64.57 133.92
C GLY A 123 34.69 -63.80 132.87
N THR A 124 33.96 -64.56 132.05
CA THR A 124 32.75 -64.12 131.31
C THR A 124 32.95 -63.26 130.04
N ARG A 125 33.01 -63.96 128.90
CA ARG A 125 32.35 -63.59 127.62
C ARG A 125 32.94 -62.43 126.78
N LYS A 126 34.17 -62.62 126.26
CA LYS A 126 34.58 -62.10 124.92
C LYS A 126 33.77 -62.77 123.79
N GLY A 127 32.45 -62.59 123.77
CA GLY A 127 31.54 -63.23 122.81
C GLY A 127 31.10 -62.34 121.65
N PHE A 128 31.02 -61.02 121.86
CA PHE A 128 30.20 -60.16 121.03
C PHE A 128 30.90 -59.48 119.84
N SER A 129 32.24 -59.49 119.73
CA SER A 129 32.95 -58.80 118.62
C SER A 129 33.13 -59.63 117.35
N LEU A 130 33.14 -60.98 117.43
CA LEU A 130 33.23 -61.83 116.24
C LEU A 130 31.85 -62.07 115.60
N GLU A 131 30.81 -62.12 116.43
CA GLU A 131 29.42 -62.33 116.02
C GLU A 131 28.85 -61.07 115.33
N VAL A 132 29.25 -59.87 115.78
CA VAL A 132 28.94 -58.59 115.10
C VAL A 132 29.69 -58.48 113.78
N LEU A 133 31.02 -58.72 113.76
CA LEU A 133 31.81 -58.66 112.53
C LEU A 133 31.31 -59.66 111.45
N GLY A 134 30.90 -60.86 111.88
CA GLY A 134 30.27 -61.85 110.99
C GLY A 134 28.91 -61.40 110.46
N SER A 135 28.09 -60.78 111.32
CA SER A 135 26.79 -60.20 110.92
C SER A 135 26.96 -59.06 109.91
N ASP A 136 27.94 -58.18 110.11
CA ASP A 136 28.28 -57.09 109.20
C ASP A 136 28.78 -57.59 107.84
N LEU A 137 29.64 -58.61 107.83
CA LEU A 137 30.14 -59.21 106.59
C LEU A 137 29.02 -59.92 105.83
N GLN A 138 28.10 -60.58 106.54
CA GLN A 138 26.93 -61.23 105.96
C GLN A 138 25.90 -60.20 105.44
N ALA A 139 25.71 -59.08 106.13
CA ALA A 139 24.89 -57.96 105.68
C ALA A 139 25.49 -57.28 104.44
N ALA A 140 26.81 -57.07 104.42
CA ALA A 140 27.52 -56.51 103.26
C ALA A 140 27.41 -57.43 102.04
N LEU A 141 27.55 -58.76 102.22
CA LEU A 141 27.32 -59.74 101.15
C LEU A 141 25.86 -59.79 100.68
N ALA A 142 24.89 -59.63 101.58
CA ALA A 142 23.47 -59.57 101.21
C ALA A 142 23.14 -58.29 100.41
N ALA A 143 23.66 -57.14 100.85
CA ALA A 143 23.50 -55.86 100.16
C ALA A 143 24.25 -55.84 98.81
N LEU A 144 25.43 -56.46 98.71
CA LEU A 144 26.14 -56.64 97.44
C LEU A 144 25.38 -57.56 96.49
N ARG A 145 24.87 -58.71 96.94
CA ARG A 145 24.04 -59.59 96.09
C ARG A 145 22.74 -58.93 95.65
N LYS A 146 22.11 -58.13 96.53
CA LYS A 146 20.97 -57.30 96.13
C LYS A 146 21.38 -56.32 95.05
N LYS A 147 22.50 -55.61 95.19
CA LYS A 147 22.99 -54.68 94.16
C LYS A 147 23.43 -55.36 92.86
N GLU A 148 23.92 -56.59 92.92
CA GLU A 148 24.21 -57.42 91.75
C GLU A 148 22.92 -57.82 91.02
N GLN A 149 21.84 -58.14 91.76
CA GLN A 149 20.54 -58.41 91.17
C GLN A 149 19.87 -57.14 90.64
N ASP A 150 19.82 -56.05 91.42
CA ASP A 150 19.34 -54.73 90.99
C ASP A 150 20.02 -54.29 89.66
N LEU A 151 21.32 -54.59 89.51
CA LEU A 151 22.10 -54.27 88.31
C LEU A 151 21.76 -55.19 87.12
N LYS A 152 21.56 -56.50 87.33
CA LYS A 152 21.12 -57.43 86.27
C LYS A 152 19.70 -57.15 85.81
N ASP A 153 18.81 -56.78 86.74
CA ASP A 153 17.44 -56.39 86.43
C ASP A 153 17.42 -55.08 85.62
N ALA A 154 18.29 -54.11 85.98
CA ALA A 154 18.50 -52.89 85.20
C ALA A 154 19.17 -53.14 83.83
N GLU A 155 20.13 -54.05 83.73
CA GLU A 155 20.76 -54.46 82.47
C GLU A 155 19.74 -55.14 81.55
N SER A 156 18.92 -56.04 82.08
CA SER A 156 17.82 -56.68 81.36
C SER A 156 16.77 -55.65 80.90
N LEU A 157 16.45 -54.65 81.73
CA LEU A 157 15.53 -53.58 81.37
C LEU A 157 16.09 -52.74 80.22
N VAL A 158 17.35 -52.26 80.33
CA VAL A 158 18.03 -51.49 79.27
C VAL A 158 18.14 -52.30 77.97
N LEU A 159 18.37 -53.61 78.04
CA LEU A 159 18.35 -54.48 76.87
C LEU A 159 16.94 -54.53 76.23
N SER A 160 15.87 -54.68 77.03
CA SER A 160 14.50 -54.65 76.51
C SER A 160 14.11 -53.29 75.90
N GLU A 161 14.42 -52.18 76.57
CA GLU A 161 14.21 -50.83 76.02
C GLU A 161 15.01 -50.61 74.73
N SER A 162 16.24 -51.11 74.65
CA SER A 162 17.04 -51.03 73.42
C SER A 162 16.40 -51.82 72.27
N ALA A 163 15.85 -53.00 72.56
CA ALA A 163 15.17 -53.85 71.58
C ALA A 163 13.83 -53.27 71.10
N GLU A 164 13.08 -52.56 71.96
CA GLU A 164 11.88 -51.81 71.56
C GLU A 164 12.23 -50.54 70.75
N LEU A 165 13.40 -49.94 70.99
CA LEU A 165 13.87 -48.77 70.24
C LEU A 165 14.40 -49.09 68.84
N GLU A 166 14.95 -50.29 68.58
CA GLU A 166 15.46 -50.64 67.23
C GLU A 166 14.38 -50.62 66.11
N PRO A 167 13.17 -51.18 66.28
CA PRO A 167 12.07 -50.97 65.34
C PRO A 167 11.74 -49.50 65.11
N GLY A 168 11.79 -48.67 66.17
CA GLY A 168 11.59 -47.22 66.08
C GLY A 168 12.67 -46.51 65.26
N LYS A 169 13.94 -46.86 65.47
CA LYS A 169 15.10 -46.37 64.69
C LYS A 169 15.02 -46.80 63.23
N SER A 170 14.70 -48.08 62.98
CA SER A 170 14.54 -48.65 61.64
C SER A 170 13.42 -47.94 60.87
N GLY A 171 12.24 -47.80 61.47
CA GLY A 171 11.13 -47.04 60.89
C GLY A 171 11.43 -45.56 60.67
N ALA A 172 12.22 -44.93 61.55
CA ALA A 172 12.70 -43.57 61.32
C ALA A 172 13.67 -43.47 60.14
N CYS A 173 14.60 -44.43 59.99
CA CYS A 173 15.54 -44.48 58.87
C CYS A 173 14.82 -44.71 57.53
N SER A 174 13.81 -45.59 57.47
CA SER A 174 13.03 -45.81 56.25
C SER A 174 12.26 -44.57 55.82
N ARG A 175 11.56 -43.89 56.75
CA ARG A 175 10.90 -42.60 56.46
C ARG A 175 11.89 -41.49 56.08
N ALA A 176 13.11 -41.51 56.61
CA ALA A 176 14.13 -40.54 56.25
C ALA A 176 14.64 -40.70 54.81
N ARG A 177 14.66 -41.94 54.27
CA ARG A 177 14.93 -42.21 52.85
C ARG A 177 13.78 -41.71 51.98
N GLU A 178 12.56 -42.15 52.29
CA GLU A 178 11.32 -41.76 51.60
C GLU A 178 11.17 -40.23 51.47
N VAL A 179 11.50 -39.48 52.53
CA VAL A 179 11.49 -38.00 52.52
C VAL A 179 12.60 -37.40 51.64
N GLU A 180 13.77 -38.04 51.52
CA GLU A 180 14.84 -37.57 50.63
C GLU A 180 14.54 -37.92 49.16
N ASP A 181 13.93 -39.08 48.90
CA ASP A 181 13.51 -39.53 47.57
C ASP A 181 12.38 -38.63 47.01
N LEU A 182 11.31 -38.40 47.78
CA LEU A 182 10.24 -37.45 47.41
C LEU A 182 10.78 -36.02 47.22
N LYS A 183 11.81 -35.64 47.96
CA LYS A 183 12.51 -34.34 47.83
C LYS A 183 13.44 -34.28 46.61
N LEU A 184 13.85 -35.41 46.04
CA LEU A 184 14.49 -35.46 44.71
C LEU A 184 13.44 -35.39 43.59
N GLU A 185 12.29 -36.06 43.74
CA GLU A 185 11.18 -35.98 42.79
C GLU A 185 10.61 -34.55 42.70
N VAL A 186 10.34 -33.88 43.83
CA VAL A 186 9.91 -32.48 43.85
C VAL A 186 10.92 -31.57 43.14
N LYS A 187 12.24 -31.77 43.35
CA LYS A 187 13.27 -31.02 42.60
C LYS A 187 13.31 -31.34 41.11
N ALA A 188 12.89 -32.53 40.67
CA ALA A 188 12.73 -32.84 39.25
C ALA A 188 11.53 -32.09 38.68
N LYS A 189 10.38 -32.16 39.36
CA LYS A 189 9.15 -31.46 38.97
C LYS A 189 9.30 -29.94 38.99
N ASP A 190 10.03 -29.36 39.93
CA ASP A 190 10.37 -27.93 39.93
C ASP A 190 11.17 -27.51 38.68
N ARG A 191 12.11 -28.35 38.22
CA ARG A 191 12.87 -28.08 36.98
C ARG A 191 12.00 -28.21 35.73
N GLU A 192 11.16 -29.25 35.65
CA GLU A 192 10.17 -29.41 34.58
C GLU A 192 9.23 -28.19 34.51
N LEU A 193 8.77 -27.71 35.67
CA LEU A 193 7.87 -26.56 35.79
C LEU A 193 8.57 -25.24 35.37
N VAL A 194 9.84 -25.05 35.71
CA VAL A 194 10.65 -23.91 35.23
C VAL A 194 10.88 -23.99 33.71
N ALA A 195 11.20 -25.16 33.17
CA ALA A 195 11.36 -25.36 31.73
C ALA A 195 10.05 -25.08 30.98
N ALA A 196 8.92 -25.65 31.44
CA ALA A 196 7.60 -25.41 30.88
C ALA A 196 7.20 -23.93 30.92
N LYS A 197 7.49 -23.21 32.02
CA LYS A 197 7.27 -21.75 32.10
C LYS A 197 8.09 -20.98 31.07
N SER A 198 9.35 -21.34 30.84
CA SER A 198 10.18 -20.68 29.83
C SER A 198 9.69 -20.95 28.40
N ALA A 199 9.20 -22.17 28.12
CA ALA A 199 8.60 -22.52 26.84
C ALA A 199 7.26 -21.80 26.60
N VAL A 200 6.43 -21.63 27.65
CA VAL A 200 5.19 -20.84 27.59
C VAL A 200 5.50 -19.37 27.30
N ALA A 201 6.44 -18.75 28.03
CA ALA A 201 6.82 -17.35 27.82
C ALA A 201 7.34 -17.10 26.39
N LEU A 202 8.13 -18.01 25.83
CA LEU A 202 8.58 -17.95 24.44
C LEU A 202 7.41 -18.05 23.44
N LYS A 203 6.37 -18.83 23.77
CA LYS A 203 5.16 -18.94 22.93
C LYS A 203 4.23 -17.73 23.08
N GLU A 204 4.17 -17.12 24.25
CA GLU A 204 3.49 -15.83 24.45
C GLU A 204 4.15 -14.73 23.60
N GLU A 205 5.49 -14.62 23.63
CA GLU A 205 6.23 -13.66 22.80
C GLU A 205 6.04 -13.91 21.27
N GLN A 206 5.98 -15.18 20.84
CA GLN A 206 5.67 -15.53 19.45
C GLN A 206 4.23 -15.13 19.06
N LEU A 207 3.26 -15.35 19.95
CA LEU A 207 1.87 -14.96 19.72
C LEU A 207 1.69 -13.43 19.70
N ASP A 208 2.42 -12.68 20.52
CA ASP A 208 2.36 -11.22 20.51
C ASP A 208 2.98 -10.60 19.25
N LYS A 209 4.06 -11.20 18.72
CA LYS A 209 4.57 -10.85 17.37
C LYS A 209 3.50 -11.09 16.30
N MET A 210 2.89 -12.27 16.28
CA MET A 210 1.81 -12.60 15.33
C MET A 210 0.59 -11.68 15.48
N ARG A 211 0.24 -11.26 16.71
CA ARG A 211 -0.84 -10.28 16.96
C ARG A 211 -0.52 -8.91 16.38
N ASN A 212 0.72 -8.43 16.54
CA ASN A 212 1.16 -7.15 15.98
C ASN A 212 1.17 -7.20 14.45
N ASP A 213 1.70 -8.27 13.84
CA ASP A 213 1.68 -8.46 12.38
C ASP A 213 0.26 -8.51 11.82
N LEU A 214 -0.67 -9.16 12.53
CA LEU A 214 -2.09 -9.19 12.16
C LEU A 214 -2.76 -7.82 12.33
N MET A 215 -2.40 -7.05 13.37
CA MET A 215 -2.95 -5.72 13.60
C MET A 215 -2.50 -4.74 12.50
N ILE A 216 -1.23 -4.78 12.11
CA ILE A 216 -0.67 -4.00 10.99
C ILE A 216 -1.39 -4.36 9.69
N LYS A 217 -1.47 -5.65 9.34
CA LYS A 217 -2.18 -6.12 8.14
C LYS A 217 -3.67 -5.79 8.13
N THR A 218 -4.31 -5.72 9.30
CA THR A 218 -5.71 -5.30 9.42
C THR A 218 -5.86 -3.80 9.11
N ALA A 219 -4.87 -2.97 9.47
CA ALA A 219 -4.85 -1.55 9.11
C ALA A 219 -4.57 -1.35 7.61
N GLU A 220 -3.60 -2.06 7.03
CA GLU A 220 -3.31 -2.08 5.58
C GLU A 220 -4.56 -2.47 4.77
N ILE A 221 -5.31 -3.48 5.21
CA ILE A 221 -6.56 -3.91 4.56
C ILE A 221 -7.65 -2.83 4.67
N ALA A 222 -7.75 -2.10 5.80
CA ALA A 222 -8.71 -1.01 5.96
C ALA A 222 -8.37 0.22 5.08
N GLU A 223 -7.07 0.49 4.89
CA GLU A 223 -6.59 1.51 3.96
C GLU A 223 -6.91 1.14 2.51
N MET A 224 -6.58 -0.09 2.08
CA MET A 224 -6.93 -0.60 0.74
C MET A 224 -8.46 -0.59 0.48
N ASP A 225 -9.28 -0.92 1.48
CA ASP A 225 -10.75 -0.87 1.38
C ASP A 225 -11.28 0.58 1.22
N HIS A 226 -10.65 1.57 1.88
CA HIS A 226 -10.95 2.99 1.64
C HIS A 226 -10.57 3.40 0.21
N ASP A 227 -9.39 2.99 -0.23
CA ASP A 227 -8.80 3.33 -1.52
C ASP A 227 -9.60 2.73 -2.70
N ILE A 228 -10.10 1.50 -2.53
CA ILE A 228 -11.05 0.84 -3.45
C ILE A 228 -12.37 1.60 -3.51
N LYS A 229 -12.94 2.01 -2.37
CA LYS A 229 -14.20 2.79 -2.33
C LYS A 229 -14.05 4.18 -2.96
N TYR A 230 -12.91 4.83 -2.80
CA TYR A 230 -12.61 6.08 -3.48
C TYR A 230 -12.57 5.90 -5.01
N LYS A 231 -11.88 4.85 -5.49
CA LYS A 231 -11.78 4.51 -6.91
C LYS A 231 -13.12 4.09 -7.52
N ASP A 232 -13.95 3.37 -6.78
CA ASP A 232 -15.32 3.01 -7.21
C ASP A 232 -16.22 4.26 -7.34
N ASN A 233 -16.17 5.20 -6.39
CA ASN A 233 -16.89 6.48 -6.50
C ASN A 233 -16.44 7.28 -7.74
N LEU A 234 -15.13 7.37 -8.00
CA LEU A 234 -14.59 8.06 -9.17
C LEU A 234 -15.00 7.39 -10.49
N LEU A 235 -15.03 6.05 -10.52
CA LEU A 235 -15.49 5.27 -11.68
C LEU A 235 -17.00 5.43 -11.91
N ASN A 236 -17.80 5.53 -10.85
CA ASN A 236 -19.23 5.86 -10.95
C ASN A 236 -19.45 7.28 -11.48
N GLU A 237 -18.67 8.27 -11.06
CA GLU A 237 -18.71 9.64 -11.60
C GLU A 237 -18.29 9.68 -13.08
N ALA A 238 -17.22 8.98 -13.46
CA ALA A 238 -16.82 8.85 -14.87
C ALA A 238 -17.93 8.20 -15.73
N ASN A 239 -18.64 7.20 -15.20
CA ASN A 239 -19.78 6.57 -15.86
C ASN A 239 -21.01 7.50 -15.97
N GLU A 240 -21.20 8.45 -15.06
CA GLU A 240 -22.20 9.54 -15.21
C GLU A 240 -21.81 10.51 -16.33
N VAL A 241 -20.53 10.91 -16.42
CA VAL A 241 -20.02 11.80 -17.47
C VAL A 241 -20.16 11.15 -18.85
N ILE A 242 -19.76 9.89 -19.00
CA ILE A 242 -19.90 9.13 -20.26
C ILE A 242 -21.37 9.04 -20.69
N ARG A 243 -22.31 8.84 -19.75
CA ARG A 243 -23.75 8.80 -20.06
C ARG A 243 -24.32 10.15 -20.49
N LYS A 244 -23.82 11.27 -19.95
CA LYS A 244 -24.18 12.63 -20.41
C LYS A 244 -23.65 12.89 -21.81
N GLN A 245 -22.37 12.62 -22.06
CA GLN A 245 -21.75 12.77 -23.38
C GLN A 245 -22.42 11.89 -24.44
N ALA A 246 -22.84 10.67 -24.10
CA ALA A 246 -23.61 9.81 -24.99
C ALA A 246 -24.99 10.39 -25.36
N ALA A 247 -25.67 11.06 -24.41
CA ALA A 247 -26.93 11.75 -24.69
C ALA A 247 -26.72 13.00 -25.56
N GLU A 248 -25.72 13.83 -25.24
CA GLU A 248 -25.33 15.01 -26.04
C GLU A 248 -24.98 14.63 -27.49
N VAL A 249 -24.23 13.54 -27.69
CA VAL A 249 -23.91 13.00 -29.02
C VAL A 249 -25.17 12.50 -29.74
N GLN A 250 -26.11 11.86 -29.05
CA GLN A 250 -27.37 11.41 -29.65
C GLN A 250 -28.26 12.60 -30.07
N GLU A 251 -28.31 13.66 -29.28
CA GLU A 251 -29.03 14.90 -29.62
C GLU A 251 -28.40 15.59 -30.83
N LEU A 252 -27.07 15.68 -30.89
CA LEU A 252 -26.34 16.21 -32.06
C LEU A 252 -26.57 15.35 -33.33
N GLN A 253 -26.60 14.03 -33.22
CA GLN A 253 -26.91 13.14 -34.35
C GLN A 253 -28.33 13.37 -34.88
N ASN A 254 -29.31 13.55 -33.99
CA ASN A 254 -30.69 13.85 -34.39
C ASN A 254 -30.76 15.22 -35.11
N ALA A 255 -30.10 16.25 -34.58
CA ALA A 255 -30.06 17.57 -35.19
C ALA A 255 -29.34 17.60 -36.55
N ILE A 256 -28.32 16.75 -36.74
CA ILE A 256 -27.67 16.56 -38.06
C ILE A 256 -28.66 15.93 -39.04
N ALA A 257 -29.36 14.86 -38.66
CA ALA A 257 -30.33 14.20 -39.53
C ALA A 257 -31.50 15.12 -39.94
N GLU A 258 -31.99 15.97 -39.03
CA GLU A 258 -32.96 17.01 -39.35
C GLU A 258 -32.43 18.02 -40.39
N LYS A 259 -31.15 18.42 -40.28
CA LYS A 259 -30.52 19.33 -41.25
C LYS A 259 -30.17 18.68 -42.59
N GLU A 260 -29.87 17.39 -42.61
CA GLU A 260 -29.77 16.62 -43.85
C GLU A 260 -31.12 16.56 -44.58
N GLN A 261 -32.23 16.32 -43.86
CA GLN A 261 -33.58 16.36 -44.42
C GLN A 261 -33.94 17.77 -44.96
N GLU A 262 -33.72 18.84 -44.18
CA GLU A 262 -33.95 20.22 -44.64
C GLU A 262 -33.17 20.54 -45.94
N LEU A 263 -31.95 20.03 -46.06
CA LEU A 263 -31.09 20.25 -47.21
C LEU A 263 -31.55 19.45 -48.44
N GLU A 264 -32.01 18.21 -48.26
CA GLU A 264 -32.64 17.39 -49.31
C GLU A 264 -33.96 18.02 -49.81
N GLU A 265 -34.84 18.46 -48.90
CA GLU A 265 -36.06 19.20 -49.25
C GLU A 265 -35.74 20.49 -50.02
N SER A 266 -34.71 21.22 -49.58
CA SER A 266 -34.21 22.41 -50.27
C SER A 266 -33.60 22.10 -51.65
N ALA A 267 -32.93 20.96 -51.82
CA ALA A 267 -32.40 20.51 -53.11
C ALA A 267 -33.53 20.17 -54.09
N MET A 268 -34.52 19.39 -53.64
CA MET A 268 -35.70 19.04 -54.43
C MET A 268 -36.50 20.27 -54.88
N LEU A 269 -36.63 21.29 -54.01
CA LEU A 269 -37.26 22.56 -54.36
C LEU A 269 -36.48 23.33 -55.44
N ARG A 270 -35.14 23.36 -55.35
CA ARG A 270 -34.29 24.01 -56.37
C ARG A 270 -34.37 23.33 -57.73
N GLU A 271 -34.42 22.00 -57.81
CA GLU A 271 -34.59 21.31 -59.09
C GLU A 271 -35.96 21.61 -59.72
N LEU A 272 -37.04 21.61 -58.92
CA LEU A 272 -38.37 22.00 -59.37
C LEU A 272 -38.42 23.45 -59.90
N ASP A 273 -37.68 24.38 -59.29
CA ASP A 273 -37.61 25.77 -59.76
C ASP A 273 -36.72 25.92 -61.02
N LYS A 274 -35.66 25.12 -61.18
CA LYS A 274 -34.93 25.02 -62.45
C LYS A 274 -35.81 24.52 -63.59
N GLU A 275 -36.63 23.50 -63.35
CA GLU A 275 -37.59 23.01 -64.35
C GLU A 275 -38.58 24.10 -64.78
N LYS A 276 -39.17 24.83 -63.80
CA LYS A 276 -40.04 25.98 -64.09
C LYS A 276 -39.32 27.02 -64.95
N LEU A 277 -38.09 27.41 -64.58
CA LEU A 277 -37.29 28.38 -65.33
C LEU A 277 -37.02 27.91 -66.77
N ALA A 278 -36.66 26.64 -66.98
CA ALA A 278 -36.47 26.08 -68.32
C ALA A 278 -37.77 26.09 -69.15
N THR A 279 -38.93 25.78 -68.56
CA THR A 279 -40.21 25.89 -69.28
C THR A 279 -40.56 27.33 -69.64
N ALA A 280 -40.26 28.30 -68.77
CA ALA A 280 -40.43 29.72 -69.04
C ALA A 280 -39.48 30.22 -70.14
N GLU A 281 -38.20 29.82 -70.11
CA GLU A 281 -37.21 30.16 -71.11
C GLU A 281 -37.62 29.67 -72.50
N THR A 282 -37.99 28.39 -72.65
CA THR A 282 -38.47 27.87 -73.95
C THR A 282 -39.79 28.49 -74.40
N SER A 283 -40.53 29.19 -73.53
CA SER A 283 -41.71 29.98 -73.90
C SER A 283 -41.28 31.35 -74.47
N LEU A 284 -40.36 32.04 -73.79
CA LEU A 284 -39.80 33.32 -74.22
C LEU A 284 -39.00 33.19 -75.52
N GLN A 285 -38.23 32.11 -75.71
CA GLN A 285 -37.54 31.81 -76.97
C GLN A 285 -38.53 31.69 -78.15
N LYS A 286 -39.68 31.02 -77.95
CA LYS A 286 -40.75 30.92 -78.97
C LYS A 286 -41.37 32.28 -79.30
N GLN A 287 -41.63 33.11 -78.28
CA GLN A 287 -42.14 34.47 -78.50
C GLN A 287 -41.13 35.36 -79.24
N THR A 288 -39.84 35.23 -78.91
CA THR A 288 -38.75 35.97 -79.56
C THR A 288 -38.63 35.63 -81.04
N LEU A 289 -38.71 34.34 -81.40
CA LEU A 289 -38.72 33.90 -82.81
C LEU A 289 -39.91 34.48 -83.58
N VAL A 290 -41.11 34.51 -82.99
CA VAL A 290 -42.30 35.12 -83.62
C VAL A 290 -42.13 36.63 -83.82
N TRP A 291 -41.55 37.33 -82.84
CA TRP A 291 -41.29 38.77 -82.95
C TRP A 291 -40.27 39.10 -84.04
N LEU A 292 -39.19 38.32 -84.17
CA LEU A 292 -38.19 38.50 -85.22
C LEU A 292 -38.79 38.36 -86.63
N SER A 293 -39.64 37.37 -86.87
CA SER A 293 -40.32 37.24 -88.18
C SER A 293 -41.27 38.41 -88.50
N VAL A 294 -41.88 39.03 -87.48
CA VAL A 294 -42.68 40.27 -87.66
C VAL A 294 -41.76 41.46 -87.97
N GLN A 295 -40.58 41.54 -87.36
CA GLN A 295 -39.59 42.57 -87.64
C GLN A 295 -39.06 42.48 -89.08
N GLU A 296 -38.79 41.28 -89.60
CA GLU A 296 -38.34 41.07 -90.98
C GLU A 296 -39.41 41.48 -92.00
N GLU A 297 -40.67 41.12 -91.79
CA GLU A 297 -41.78 41.56 -92.65
C GLU A 297 -41.99 43.07 -92.59
N MET A 298 -41.89 43.70 -91.41
CA MET A 298 -41.96 45.15 -91.29
C MET A 298 -40.80 45.86 -92.02
N LYS A 299 -39.59 45.30 -91.95
CA LYS A 299 -38.43 45.80 -92.71
C LYS A 299 -38.69 45.71 -94.23
N ARG A 300 -39.21 44.58 -94.70
CA ARG A 300 -39.57 44.35 -96.11
C ARG A 300 -40.58 45.40 -96.61
N VAL A 301 -41.57 45.76 -95.79
CA VAL A 301 -42.53 46.84 -96.10
C VAL A 301 -41.86 48.22 -96.14
N THR A 302 -40.89 48.52 -95.26
CA THR A 302 -40.17 49.80 -95.32
C THR A 302 -39.24 49.92 -96.53
N GLU A 303 -38.59 48.83 -96.96
CA GLU A 303 -37.77 48.81 -98.18
C GLU A 303 -38.65 48.99 -99.44
N GLU A 304 -39.85 48.41 -99.46
CA GLU A 304 -40.84 48.58 -100.53
C GLU A 304 -41.44 50.00 -100.57
N ALA A 305 -41.53 50.69 -99.42
CA ALA A 305 -41.88 52.11 -99.35
C ALA A 305 -40.75 53.05 -99.81
N GLN A 306 -39.49 52.81 -99.42
CA GLN A 306 -38.34 53.62 -99.84
C GLN A 306 -38.17 53.65 -101.38
N LYS A 307 -38.53 52.54 -102.05
CA LYS A 307 -38.56 52.42 -103.51
C LYS A 307 -39.43 53.48 -104.22
N HIS A 308 -40.41 54.06 -103.53
CA HIS A 308 -41.34 55.05 -104.08
C HIS A 308 -41.01 56.51 -103.75
N LEU A 309 -40.02 56.79 -102.89
CA LEU A 309 -39.62 58.17 -102.53
C LEU A 309 -38.37 58.67 -103.30
N GLY A 310 -37.79 57.83 -104.17
CA GLY A 310 -36.51 58.08 -104.84
C GLY A 310 -36.54 58.89 -106.14
N GLN A 311 -37.55 59.75 -106.38
CA GLN A 311 -37.66 60.52 -107.63
C GLN A 311 -37.98 62.01 -107.42
N ALA A 312 -37.08 62.85 -107.93
CA ALA A 312 -37.13 64.32 -108.08
C ALA A 312 -36.83 65.24 -106.87
N ASN A 313 -35.98 66.24 -107.16
CA ASN A 313 -36.00 67.64 -106.68
C ASN A 313 -35.14 68.22 -105.53
N GLU A 314 -34.24 67.48 -104.85
CA GLU A 314 -33.33 68.13 -103.85
C GLU A 314 -31.84 68.22 -104.27
N THR A 315 -31.43 67.42 -105.27
CA THR A 315 -30.04 67.03 -105.57
C THR A 315 -29.06 68.09 -106.11
N HIS A 316 -29.36 69.39 -105.99
CA HIS A 316 -28.42 70.47 -106.38
C HIS A 316 -28.24 71.58 -105.33
N LYS A 317 -29.08 71.67 -104.29
CA LYS A 317 -28.76 72.48 -103.09
C LYS A 317 -27.92 71.68 -102.11
N GLU A 318 -28.22 70.39 -101.97
CA GLU A 318 -27.50 69.45 -101.11
C GLU A 318 -26.01 69.38 -101.45
N PHE A 319 -25.60 69.39 -102.73
CA PHE A 319 -24.18 69.18 -103.10
C PHE A 319 -23.18 70.19 -102.50
N ARG A 320 -23.60 71.42 -102.14
CA ARG A 320 -22.74 72.37 -101.42
C ARG A 320 -22.94 72.38 -99.91
N ARG A 321 -24.11 71.99 -99.41
CA ARG A 321 -24.35 71.81 -97.96
C ARG A 321 -23.65 70.55 -97.49
N GLY A 322 -23.90 69.44 -98.19
CA GLY A 322 -23.32 68.12 -98.00
C GLY A 322 -21.80 68.10 -98.02
N LYS A 323 -21.11 68.96 -98.78
CA LYS A 323 -19.64 69.02 -98.72
C LYS A 323 -19.10 69.69 -97.44
N MET A 324 -19.85 70.61 -96.83
CA MET A 324 -19.52 71.12 -95.49
C MET A 324 -19.93 70.09 -94.42
N GLU A 325 -21.16 69.57 -94.50
CA GLU A 325 -21.69 68.53 -93.59
C GLU A 325 -20.83 67.24 -93.61
N GLU A 326 -20.22 66.89 -94.75
CA GLU A 326 -19.28 65.77 -94.88
C GLU A 326 -17.92 66.05 -94.20
N GLN A 327 -17.45 67.30 -94.18
CA GLN A 327 -16.21 67.68 -93.49
C GLN A 327 -16.44 67.86 -91.97
N GLU A 328 -17.56 68.47 -91.60
CA GLU A 328 -18.05 68.63 -90.22
C GLU A 328 -18.27 67.25 -89.59
N GLY A 329 -19.09 66.40 -90.23
CA GLY A 329 -19.31 65.02 -89.82
C GLY A 329 -18.10 64.10 -90.01
N GLN A 330 -16.99 64.51 -90.65
CA GLN A 330 -15.70 63.80 -90.61
C GLN A 330 -14.91 64.16 -89.34
N LEU A 331 -14.98 65.41 -88.90
CA LEU A 331 -14.35 65.85 -87.65
C LEU A 331 -15.12 65.37 -86.43
N GLU A 332 -16.44 65.39 -86.46
CA GLU A 332 -17.33 64.87 -85.40
C GLU A 332 -17.02 63.40 -85.10
N ARG A 333 -16.99 62.54 -86.13
CA ARG A 333 -16.56 61.14 -85.99
C ARG A 333 -15.14 60.95 -85.46
N GLN A 334 -14.21 61.89 -85.71
CA GLN A 334 -12.87 61.85 -85.13
C GLN A 334 -12.85 62.26 -83.66
N VAL A 335 -13.78 63.11 -83.22
CA VAL A 335 -13.98 63.43 -81.79
C VAL A 335 -14.62 62.25 -81.08
N ASP A 336 -15.67 61.64 -81.66
CA ASP A 336 -16.33 60.44 -81.12
C ASP A 336 -15.32 59.29 -80.94
N GLU A 337 -14.53 58.98 -81.97
CA GLU A 337 -13.54 57.91 -81.92
C GLU A 337 -12.42 58.18 -80.89
N LEU A 338 -12.07 59.45 -80.64
CA LEU A 338 -11.14 59.84 -79.58
C LEU A 338 -11.76 59.77 -78.18
N GLU A 339 -13.05 60.08 -78.02
CA GLU A 339 -13.77 59.94 -76.74
C GLU A 339 -14.03 58.46 -76.40
N GLU A 340 -14.32 57.60 -77.38
CA GLU A 340 -14.36 56.15 -77.20
C GLU A 340 -12.98 55.60 -76.77
N GLN A 341 -11.90 55.98 -77.46
CA GLN A 341 -10.53 55.57 -77.09
C GLN A 341 -10.14 56.06 -75.68
N LYS A 342 -10.54 57.27 -75.30
CA LYS A 342 -10.37 57.83 -73.95
C LYS A 342 -11.20 57.05 -72.91
N GLY A 343 -12.42 56.64 -73.24
CA GLY A 343 -13.25 55.76 -72.40
C GLY A 343 -12.61 54.39 -72.17
N VAL A 344 -12.07 53.76 -73.23
CA VAL A 344 -11.31 52.51 -73.16
C VAL A 344 -10.02 52.66 -72.35
N LEU A 345 -9.31 53.80 -72.47
CA LEU A 345 -8.13 54.06 -71.65
C LEU A 345 -8.49 54.20 -70.16
N ILE A 346 -9.61 54.86 -69.83
CA ILE A 346 -10.08 55.03 -68.45
C ILE A 346 -10.52 53.68 -67.85
N SER A 347 -11.22 52.82 -68.59
CA SER A 347 -11.59 51.48 -68.09
C SER A 347 -10.38 50.57 -67.94
N TYR A 348 -9.40 50.64 -68.86
CA TYR A 348 -8.12 49.94 -68.73
C TYR A 348 -7.32 50.38 -67.51
N MET A 349 -7.16 51.69 -67.28
CA MET A 349 -6.46 52.22 -66.10
C MET A 349 -7.15 51.81 -64.79
N ARG A 350 -8.49 51.80 -64.76
CA ARG A 350 -9.25 51.32 -63.59
C ARG A 350 -8.99 49.84 -63.33
N SER A 351 -9.13 48.98 -64.34
CA SER A 351 -8.88 47.54 -64.22
C SER A 351 -7.44 47.21 -63.83
N LEU A 352 -6.46 48.00 -64.29
CA LEU A 352 -5.06 47.87 -63.89
C LEU A 352 -4.84 48.21 -62.41
N GLU A 353 -5.49 49.26 -61.90
CA GLU A 353 -5.39 49.67 -60.49
C GLU A 353 -6.17 48.71 -59.57
N GLU A 354 -7.33 48.20 -60.01
CA GLU A 354 -8.09 47.11 -59.34
C GLU A 354 -7.24 45.83 -59.22
N ALA A 355 -6.64 45.36 -60.32
CA ALA A 355 -5.77 44.18 -60.32
C ALA A 355 -4.53 44.35 -59.42
N LYS A 356 -3.97 45.56 -59.36
CA LYS A 356 -2.84 45.92 -58.49
C LYS A 356 -3.22 45.92 -57.01
N VAL A 357 -4.44 46.33 -56.65
CA VAL A 357 -4.98 46.21 -55.29
C VAL A 357 -5.17 44.75 -54.90
N GLU A 358 -5.75 43.93 -55.78
CA GLU A 358 -5.98 42.50 -55.51
C GLU A 358 -4.65 41.74 -55.35
N VAL A 359 -3.63 42.03 -56.17
CA VAL A 359 -2.28 41.46 -56.02
C VAL A 359 -1.60 41.85 -54.69
N GLU A 360 -1.79 43.08 -54.20
CA GLU A 360 -1.27 43.46 -52.88
C GLU A 360 -2.05 42.80 -51.72
N LYS A 361 -3.35 42.58 -51.89
CA LYS A 361 -4.19 41.81 -50.95
C LYS A 361 -3.75 40.34 -50.90
N GLU A 362 -3.65 39.64 -52.04
CA GLU A 362 -3.11 38.28 -52.10
C GLU A 362 -1.70 38.19 -51.49
N ARG A 363 -0.84 39.21 -51.71
CA ARG A 363 0.50 39.27 -51.12
C ARG A 363 0.49 39.47 -49.60
N LEU A 364 -0.56 40.07 -49.02
CA LEU A 364 -0.74 40.17 -47.57
C LEU A 364 -1.29 38.85 -47.00
N ASP A 365 -2.30 38.27 -47.65
CA ASP A 365 -2.86 36.96 -47.25
C ASP A 365 -1.81 35.85 -47.32
N LEU A 366 -0.94 35.85 -48.35
CA LEU A 366 0.20 34.95 -48.45
C LEU A 366 1.19 35.12 -47.30
N LYS A 367 1.48 36.36 -46.85
CA LYS A 367 2.35 36.59 -45.67
C LYS A 367 1.73 36.06 -44.38
N VAL A 368 0.41 36.23 -44.21
CA VAL A 368 -0.33 35.69 -43.06
C VAL A 368 -0.34 34.15 -43.09
N ALA A 369 -0.50 33.54 -44.27
CA ALA A 369 -0.40 32.09 -44.45
C ALA A 369 1.02 31.57 -44.17
N MET A 370 2.06 32.26 -44.65
CA MET A 370 3.46 31.90 -44.38
C MET A 370 3.81 32.01 -42.89
N ALA A 371 3.30 33.03 -42.18
CA ALA A 371 3.48 33.14 -40.72
C ALA A 371 2.85 31.93 -40.01
N ARG A 372 1.57 31.65 -40.28
CA ARG A 372 0.85 30.49 -39.70
C ARG A 372 1.51 29.15 -40.03
N SER A 373 2.06 28.98 -41.24
CA SER A 373 2.82 27.78 -41.62
C SER A 373 4.06 27.61 -40.74
N LYS A 374 4.81 28.70 -40.52
CA LYS A 374 5.99 28.69 -39.66
C LYS A 374 5.63 28.42 -38.19
N ASP A 375 4.56 29.02 -37.69
CA ASP A 375 4.08 28.79 -36.32
C ASP A 375 3.69 27.30 -36.13
N LEU A 376 3.00 26.72 -37.11
CA LEU A 376 2.67 25.29 -37.14
C LEU A 376 3.89 24.37 -37.31
N GLU A 377 4.94 24.78 -38.02
CA GLU A 377 6.20 24.05 -38.11
C GLU A 377 6.94 24.02 -36.76
N GLU A 378 6.88 25.11 -35.99
CA GLU A 378 7.44 25.19 -34.63
C GLU A 378 6.62 24.36 -33.62
N ASP A 379 5.28 24.39 -33.68
CA ASP A 379 4.41 23.50 -32.91
C ASP A 379 4.65 22.02 -33.25
N LEU A 380 4.74 21.65 -34.54
CA LEU A 380 5.01 20.27 -34.97
C LEU A 380 6.40 19.79 -34.50
N PHE A 381 7.39 20.67 -34.41
CA PHE A 381 8.69 20.35 -33.84
C PHE A 381 8.60 20.05 -32.33
N LEU A 382 7.84 20.85 -31.58
CA LEU A 382 7.61 20.64 -30.14
C LEU A 382 6.83 19.34 -29.87
N TYR A 383 5.74 19.09 -30.60
CA TYR A 383 4.98 17.83 -30.52
C TYR A 383 5.84 16.62 -30.88
N LYS A 384 6.72 16.75 -31.88
CA LYS A 384 7.66 15.68 -32.23
C LYS A 384 8.65 15.39 -31.09
N HIS A 385 9.26 16.41 -30.49
CA HIS A 385 10.16 16.20 -29.35
C HIS A 385 9.45 15.53 -28.17
N LEU A 386 8.23 15.99 -27.84
CA LEU A 386 7.42 15.38 -26.77
C LEU A 386 7.08 13.91 -27.07
N MET A 387 6.79 13.57 -28.33
CA MET A 387 6.56 12.18 -28.76
C MET A 387 7.83 11.32 -28.68
N GLU A 388 9.00 11.87 -29.01
CA GLU A 388 10.29 11.18 -28.88
C GLU A 388 10.67 10.96 -27.40
N GLU A 389 10.42 11.94 -26.53
CA GLU A 389 10.63 11.85 -25.07
C GLU A 389 9.70 10.82 -24.41
N LEU A 390 8.41 10.82 -24.75
CA LEU A 390 7.46 9.80 -24.29
C LEU A 390 7.79 8.39 -24.81
N GLN A 391 8.40 8.28 -26.00
CA GLN A 391 8.89 7.00 -26.53
C GLN A 391 10.20 6.53 -25.86
N GLU A 392 11.01 7.44 -25.31
CA GLU A 392 12.15 7.08 -24.47
C GLU A 392 11.67 6.59 -23.09
N GLN A 393 10.81 7.34 -22.41
CA GLN A 393 10.23 6.94 -21.12
C GLN A 393 9.52 5.57 -21.20
N LEU A 394 8.72 5.34 -22.25
CA LEU A 394 8.05 4.06 -22.50
C LEU A 394 9.03 2.91 -22.81
N ARG A 395 10.27 3.21 -23.22
CA ARG A 395 11.33 2.22 -23.46
C ARG A 395 12.10 1.89 -22.18
N GLU A 396 12.42 2.91 -21.37
CA GLU A 396 13.03 2.77 -20.04
C GLU A 396 12.13 1.94 -19.12
N GLU A 397 10.85 2.31 -19.00
CA GLU A 397 9.84 1.57 -18.22
C GLU A 397 9.70 0.10 -18.67
N LYS A 398 9.71 -0.15 -19.99
CA LYS A 398 9.71 -1.53 -20.52
C LYS A 398 10.97 -2.30 -20.13
N SER A 399 12.15 -1.68 -20.24
CA SER A 399 13.40 -2.35 -19.84
C SER A 399 13.47 -2.65 -18.34
N SER A 400 12.87 -1.79 -17.51
CA SER A 400 12.74 -2.03 -16.07
C SER A 400 11.73 -3.15 -15.76
N LEU A 401 10.63 -3.21 -16.51
CA LEU A 401 9.65 -4.29 -16.41
C LEU A 401 10.23 -5.63 -16.86
N ASP A 402 10.92 -5.66 -18.00
CA ASP A 402 11.59 -6.86 -18.52
C ASP A 402 12.58 -7.40 -17.48
N GLY A 403 13.45 -6.55 -16.92
CA GLY A 403 14.35 -6.92 -15.82
C GLY A 403 13.64 -7.47 -14.59
N ALA A 404 12.53 -6.84 -14.16
CA ALA A 404 11.71 -7.36 -13.05
C ALA A 404 11.08 -8.73 -13.37
N THR A 405 10.72 -9.01 -14.63
CA THR A 405 10.24 -10.34 -15.03
C THR A 405 11.34 -11.41 -15.04
N GLU A 406 12.58 -11.05 -15.41
CA GLU A 406 13.74 -11.95 -15.27
C GLU A 406 14.05 -12.25 -13.79
N GLU A 407 13.98 -11.25 -12.91
CA GLU A 407 14.10 -11.45 -11.46
C GLU A 407 13.00 -12.40 -10.93
N ILE A 408 11.73 -12.16 -11.28
CA ILE A 408 10.61 -13.02 -10.88
C ILE A 408 10.80 -14.46 -11.39
N ALA A 409 11.25 -14.66 -12.63
CA ALA A 409 11.54 -15.98 -13.17
C ALA A 409 12.70 -16.68 -12.43
N SER A 410 13.73 -15.92 -12.03
CA SER A 410 14.84 -16.44 -11.21
C SER A 410 14.37 -16.89 -9.81
N LEU A 411 13.48 -16.09 -9.18
CA LEU A 411 12.91 -16.39 -7.87
C LEU A 411 11.95 -17.58 -7.92
N GLN A 412 11.12 -17.69 -8.97
CA GLN A 412 10.28 -18.88 -9.20
C GLN A 412 11.13 -20.15 -9.39
N LYS A 413 12.25 -20.06 -10.12
CA LYS A 413 13.18 -21.19 -10.27
C LYS A 413 13.81 -21.60 -8.92
N ALA A 414 14.25 -20.63 -8.12
CA ALA A 414 14.82 -20.90 -6.79
C ALA A 414 13.77 -21.48 -5.82
N LEU A 415 12.54 -20.96 -5.84
CA LEU A 415 11.42 -21.47 -5.05
C LEU A 415 11.07 -22.91 -5.44
N ASN A 416 10.99 -23.21 -6.74
CA ASN A 416 10.74 -24.57 -7.23
C ASN A 416 11.84 -25.54 -6.81
N GLN A 417 13.11 -25.11 -6.84
CA GLN A 417 14.23 -25.92 -6.32
C GLN A 417 14.10 -26.18 -4.81
N LYS A 418 13.75 -25.16 -4.01
CA LYS A 418 13.51 -25.36 -2.57
C LYS A 418 12.29 -26.22 -2.27
N ASN A 419 11.26 -26.18 -3.10
CA ASN A 419 10.12 -27.09 -2.99
C ASN A 419 10.50 -28.54 -3.31
N SER A 420 11.38 -28.81 -4.28
CA SER A 420 11.92 -30.16 -4.50
C SER A 420 12.83 -30.61 -3.35
N GLU A 421 13.76 -29.77 -2.89
CA GLU A 421 14.64 -30.10 -1.75
C GLU A 421 13.82 -30.39 -0.47
N PHE A 422 12.71 -29.68 -0.25
CA PHE A 422 11.79 -29.95 0.84
C PHE A 422 11.01 -31.27 0.65
N GLY A 423 10.54 -31.56 -0.57
CA GLY A 423 9.87 -32.83 -0.88
C GLY A 423 10.78 -34.05 -0.74
N ASP A 424 12.04 -33.93 -1.14
CA ASP A 424 13.08 -34.94 -0.95
C ASP A 424 13.35 -35.16 0.55
N ALA A 425 13.53 -34.08 1.32
CA ALA A 425 13.72 -34.15 2.76
C ALA A 425 12.51 -34.76 3.50
N GLN A 426 11.29 -34.41 3.11
CA GLN A 426 10.06 -34.99 3.66
C GLN A 426 9.95 -36.49 3.35
N SER A 427 10.32 -36.90 2.13
CA SER A 427 10.32 -38.31 1.72
C SER A 427 11.36 -39.12 2.49
N LEU A 428 12.55 -38.56 2.72
CA LEU A 428 13.61 -39.17 3.52
C LEU A 428 13.20 -39.31 5.00
N LEU A 429 12.48 -38.32 5.54
CA LEU A 429 11.92 -38.36 6.89
C LEU A 429 10.87 -39.47 7.02
N GLN A 430 9.92 -39.56 6.07
CA GLN A 430 8.92 -40.65 6.02
C GLN A 430 9.55 -42.04 5.86
N MET A 431 10.65 -42.16 5.10
CA MET A 431 11.40 -43.41 5.01
C MET A 431 12.00 -43.81 6.36
N LYS A 432 12.56 -42.86 7.12
CA LYS A 432 13.08 -43.13 8.47
C LYS A 432 11.99 -43.50 9.46
N GLU A 433 10.87 -42.79 9.47
CA GLU A 433 9.71 -43.14 10.32
C GLU A 433 9.23 -44.57 10.02
N ALA A 434 9.20 -44.97 8.74
CA ALA A 434 8.85 -46.34 8.35
C ALA A 434 9.93 -47.38 8.69
N GLU A 435 11.21 -47.02 8.66
CA GLU A 435 12.34 -47.87 9.03
C GLU A 435 12.37 -48.11 10.56
N GLU A 436 12.29 -47.04 11.36
CA GLU A 436 12.22 -47.10 12.83
C GLU A 436 10.98 -47.89 13.31
N LEU A 437 9.80 -47.67 12.71
CA LEU A 437 8.60 -48.47 12.99
C LEU A 437 8.75 -49.93 12.55
N SER A 438 9.50 -50.22 11.48
CA SER A 438 9.77 -51.60 11.05
C SER A 438 10.73 -52.31 12.01
N GLU A 439 11.73 -51.61 12.57
CA GLU A 439 12.61 -52.15 13.60
C GLU A 439 11.87 -52.41 14.92
N GLU A 440 11.02 -51.48 15.38
CA GLU A 440 10.19 -51.70 16.58
C GLU A 440 9.22 -52.88 16.40
N VAL A 441 8.57 -52.99 15.23
CA VAL A 441 7.72 -54.14 14.90
C VAL A 441 8.52 -55.44 14.83
N ALA A 442 9.77 -55.43 14.37
CA ALA A 442 10.63 -56.61 14.37
C ALA A 442 10.96 -57.07 15.81
N LEU A 443 11.40 -56.15 16.67
CA LEU A 443 11.71 -56.41 18.08
C LEU A 443 10.49 -56.92 18.86
N LEU A 444 9.31 -56.33 18.61
CA LEU A 444 8.04 -56.80 19.21
C LEU A 444 7.68 -58.22 18.75
N ASN A 445 7.92 -58.56 17.48
CA ASN A 445 7.69 -59.92 16.96
C ASN A 445 8.68 -60.94 17.55
N GLU A 446 9.94 -60.56 17.80
CA GLU A 446 10.92 -61.43 18.45
C GLU A 446 10.56 -61.70 19.92
N LEU A 447 10.21 -60.66 20.69
CA LEU A 447 9.73 -60.79 22.06
C LEU A 447 8.45 -61.64 22.15
N LEU A 448 7.50 -61.44 21.23
CA LEU A 448 6.27 -62.23 21.15
C LEU A 448 6.56 -63.69 20.77
N SER A 449 7.55 -63.94 19.91
CA SER A 449 8.01 -65.29 19.55
C SER A 449 8.68 -66.00 20.73
N SER A 450 9.55 -65.32 21.48
CA SER A 450 10.17 -65.85 22.69
C SER A 450 9.13 -66.17 23.78
N SER A 451 8.17 -65.27 24.00
CA SER A 451 7.04 -65.50 24.92
C SER A 451 6.18 -66.69 24.47
N LYS A 452 5.90 -66.81 23.17
CA LYS A 452 5.18 -67.96 22.59
C LYS A 452 5.96 -69.27 22.75
N GLU A 453 7.27 -69.28 22.59
CA GLU A 453 8.11 -70.45 22.86
C GLU A 453 8.09 -70.84 24.34
N GLN A 454 8.20 -69.88 25.25
CA GLN A 454 8.08 -70.13 26.70
C GLN A 454 6.71 -70.73 27.04
N LEU A 455 5.63 -70.20 26.45
CA LEU A 455 4.28 -70.74 26.61
C LEU A 455 4.17 -72.18 26.07
N ILE A 456 4.79 -72.48 24.92
CA ILE A 456 4.84 -73.85 24.36
C ILE A 456 5.59 -74.79 25.30
N ARG A 457 6.78 -74.40 25.79
CA ARG A 457 7.59 -75.20 26.74
C ARG A 457 6.82 -75.49 28.03
N VAL A 458 6.21 -74.47 28.65
CA VAL A 458 5.35 -74.65 29.84
C VAL A 458 4.14 -75.55 29.55
N THR A 459 3.59 -75.50 28.32
CA THR A 459 2.47 -76.36 27.91
C THR A 459 2.92 -77.82 27.73
N THR A 460 4.10 -78.07 27.15
CA THR A 460 4.65 -79.43 27.03
C THR A 460 5.05 -80.00 28.38
N ASP A 461 5.70 -79.22 29.24
CA ASP A 461 6.06 -79.64 30.60
C ASP A 461 4.81 -80.04 31.39
N LEU A 462 3.72 -79.27 31.28
CA LEU A 462 2.45 -79.56 31.93
C LEU A 462 1.76 -80.80 31.35
N GLN A 463 1.90 -81.06 30.05
CA GLN A 463 1.45 -82.32 29.42
C GLN A 463 2.24 -83.51 29.94
N GLU A 464 3.58 -83.43 30.02
CA GLU A 464 4.42 -84.48 30.60
C GLU A 464 4.09 -84.75 32.08
N LYS A 465 3.87 -83.70 32.88
CA LYS A 465 3.41 -83.87 34.27
C LYS A 465 2.03 -84.51 34.34
N GLN A 466 1.11 -84.19 33.42
CA GLN A 466 -0.20 -84.83 33.33
C GLN A 466 -0.11 -86.31 32.93
N GLU A 467 0.83 -86.70 32.06
CA GLU A 467 1.10 -88.10 31.73
C GLU A 467 1.74 -88.87 32.90
N LEU A 468 2.65 -88.24 33.65
CA LEU A 468 3.22 -88.79 34.89
C LEU A 468 2.14 -88.98 35.97
N VAL A 469 1.21 -88.03 36.13
CA VAL A 469 0.05 -88.20 37.02
C VAL A 469 -0.85 -89.35 36.52
N CYS A 470 -1.04 -89.49 35.21
CA CYS A 470 -1.80 -90.61 34.62
C CYS A 470 -1.11 -91.98 34.77
N THR A 471 0.22 -92.06 34.90
CA THR A 471 0.93 -93.32 35.19
C THR A 471 0.91 -93.63 36.68
N ILE A 472 1.21 -92.65 37.53
CA ILE A 472 1.09 -92.78 39.00
C ILE A 472 -0.34 -93.17 39.41
N GLN A 473 -1.37 -92.61 38.78
CA GLN A 473 -2.76 -92.98 39.05
C GLN A 473 -3.05 -94.45 38.66
N LYS A 474 -2.53 -94.92 37.52
CA LYS A 474 -2.65 -96.34 37.14
C LYS A 474 -1.93 -97.25 38.12
N GLU A 475 -0.71 -96.92 38.53
CA GLU A 475 0.04 -97.67 39.55
C GLU A 475 -0.64 -97.66 40.92
N LEU A 476 -1.28 -96.55 41.30
CA LEU A 476 -2.08 -96.43 42.51
C LEU A 476 -3.38 -97.25 42.43
N ASP A 477 -4.03 -97.30 41.26
CA ASP A 477 -5.18 -98.17 41.04
C ASP A 477 -4.78 -99.65 41.04
N ASP A 478 -3.66 -100.01 40.40
CA ASP A 478 -3.08 -101.37 40.38
C ASP A 478 -2.66 -101.83 41.77
N THR A 479 -2.01 -100.96 42.55
CA THR A 479 -1.66 -101.25 43.94
C THR A 479 -2.89 -101.26 44.84
N ARG A 480 -3.91 -100.44 44.60
CA ARG A 480 -5.19 -100.54 45.33
C ARG A 480 -5.92 -101.86 45.02
N MET A 481 -5.89 -102.33 43.77
CA MET A 481 -6.40 -103.66 43.41
C MET A 481 -5.64 -104.76 44.16
N LYS A 482 -4.30 -104.75 44.13
CA LYS A 482 -3.45 -105.71 44.88
C LYS A 482 -3.66 -105.61 46.40
N HIS A 483 -3.91 -104.43 46.95
CA HIS A 483 -4.30 -104.24 48.35
C HIS A 483 -5.71 -104.78 48.63
N SER A 484 -6.65 -104.68 47.68
CA SER A 484 -7.99 -105.28 47.83
C SER A 484 -7.92 -106.81 47.77
N GLU A 485 -7.10 -107.39 46.89
CA GLU A 485 -6.82 -108.83 46.86
C GLU A 485 -6.11 -109.30 48.14
N ALA A 486 -5.12 -108.56 48.62
CA ALA A 486 -4.44 -108.82 49.89
C ALA A 486 -5.41 -108.66 51.08
N THR A 487 -6.35 -107.72 51.03
CA THR A 487 -7.39 -107.55 52.06
C THR A 487 -8.38 -108.71 52.02
N ASP A 488 -8.81 -109.17 50.84
CA ASP A 488 -9.64 -110.37 50.67
C ASP A 488 -8.91 -111.64 51.15
N ILE A 489 -7.60 -111.73 50.93
CA ILE A 489 -6.74 -112.80 51.47
C ILE A 489 -6.62 -112.69 52.99
N VAL A 490 -6.42 -111.50 53.57
CA VAL A 490 -6.37 -111.29 55.03
C VAL A 490 -7.73 -111.57 55.68
N VAL A 491 -8.84 -111.15 55.06
CA VAL A 491 -10.21 -111.50 55.48
C VAL A 491 -10.39 -113.00 55.39
N ARG A 492 -9.93 -113.68 54.33
CA ARG A 492 -10.03 -115.14 54.19
C ARG A 492 -9.11 -115.90 55.14
N ILE A 493 -7.96 -115.35 55.51
CA ILE A 493 -7.08 -115.86 56.57
C ILE A 493 -7.76 -115.67 57.93
N ALA A 494 -8.38 -114.52 58.22
CA ALA A 494 -9.17 -114.31 59.42
C ALA A 494 -10.35 -115.30 59.49
N ASP A 495 -11.06 -115.50 58.37
CA ASP A 495 -12.19 -116.41 58.24
C ASP A 495 -11.82 -117.89 58.32
N LEU A 496 -10.55 -118.24 58.05
CA LEU A 496 -9.97 -119.58 58.27
C LEU A 496 -9.42 -119.73 59.69
N THR A 497 -8.83 -118.68 60.27
CA THR A 497 -8.34 -118.64 61.66
C THR A 497 -9.51 -118.77 62.63
N ASN A 498 -10.60 -118.03 62.39
CA ASN A 498 -11.90 -118.14 63.07
C ASN A 498 -12.57 -119.53 62.92
N LYS A 499 -12.03 -120.43 62.07
CA LYS A 499 -12.51 -121.81 61.90
C LYS A 499 -11.51 -122.87 62.41
N LEU A 500 -10.32 -122.47 62.88
CA LEU A 500 -9.24 -123.39 63.27
C LEU A 500 -8.69 -123.18 64.68
N VAL A 501 -8.70 -121.97 65.24
CA VAL A 501 -8.20 -121.74 66.61
C VAL A 501 -9.06 -120.73 67.39
N ALA A 502 -9.50 -121.16 68.56
CA ALA A 502 -9.76 -120.31 69.71
C ALA A 502 -9.23 -121.05 70.96
N PRO A 503 -8.76 -120.37 72.04
CA PRO A 503 -8.86 -118.92 72.29
C PRO A 503 -7.53 -118.19 72.64
N VAL A 504 -7.47 -116.89 72.32
CA VAL A 504 -6.93 -115.76 73.14
C VAL A 504 -5.42 -115.67 73.48
N THR A 505 -4.90 -114.42 73.44
CA THR A 505 -3.61 -113.90 73.96
C THR A 505 -2.29 -114.28 73.26
N ASP A 506 -2.02 -113.59 72.14
CA ASP A 506 -0.96 -112.58 71.97
C ASP A 506 0.37 -112.71 72.75
N GLY A 507 1.49 -112.68 72.01
CA GLY A 507 2.84 -112.60 72.58
C GLY A 507 3.99 -112.40 71.57
N HIS A 508 4.28 -111.14 71.24
CA HIS A 508 5.58 -110.53 70.84
C HIS A 508 6.50 -111.09 69.71
N SER A 509 7.13 -110.10 69.04
CA SER A 509 8.53 -110.01 68.55
C SER A 509 9.06 -110.88 67.39
N ASP A 510 9.34 -110.15 66.29
CA ASP A 510 10.64 -109.99 65.59
C ASP A 510 11.35 -111.16 64.86
N ILE A 511 12.00 -110.80 63.73
CA ILE A 511 13.35 -111.15 63.19
C ILE A 511 13.37 -110.53 61.76
N SER A 512 14.04 -109.39 61.48
CA SER A 512 15.49 -109.19 61.18
C SER A 512 16.01 -109.94 59.93
N SER A 513 16.89 -109.41 59.05
CA SER A 513 17.52 -108.08 58.87
C SER A 513 18.26 -108.06 57.50
N LEU A 514 18.64 -106.89 56.96
CA LEU A 514 19.90 -106.71 56.19
C LEU A 514 20.32 -105.23 56.00
N SER A 515 21.63 -105.01 56.04
CA SER A 515 22.45 -103.77 55.99
C SER A 515 22.44 -103.01 54.64
N SER A 516 22.99 -101.79 54.46
CA SER A 516 24.10 -101.13 55.18
C SER A 516 24.13 -99.57 55.13
N VAL A 517 24.36 -98.96 56.29
CA VAL A 517 25.36 -97.91 56.65
C VAL A 517 26.38 -97.49 55.54
N GLU A 518 26.82 -96.24 55.33
CA GLU A 518 26.63 -94.94 56.06
C GLU A 518 26.90 -93.68 55.18
N THR A 519 26.91 -92.50 55.80
CA THR A 519 26.97 -91.10 55.32
C THR A 519 28.26 -90.59 54.63
N GLN A 520 28.13 -89.50 53.86
CA GLN A 520 28.99 -88.30 54.03
C GLN A 520 28.34 -87.01 53.50
N LEU A 521 28.88 -85.85 53.91
CA LEU A 521 28.41 -84.47 53.64
C LEU A 521 29.64 -83.54 53.68
N LEU A 522 29.53 -82.34 53.06
CA LEU A 522 30.53 -81.25 52.92
C LEU A 522 31.53 -81.32 51.75
N GLU A 523 31.25 -80.49 50.73
CA GLU A 523 31.99 -79.25 50.44
C GLU A 523 33.47 -79.31 50.02
N LEU A 524 33.74 -78.90 48.76
CA LEU A 524 34.99 -78.28 48.30
C LEU A 524 34.73 -77.45 47.02
N GLU A 525 35.66 -76.57 46.68
CA GLU A 525 35.48 -75.37 45.83
C GLU A 525 36.55 -75.30 44.71
N LEU A 526 36.31 -74.48 43.67
CA LEU A 526 37.06 -74.41 42.37
C LEU A 526 36.91 -75.68 41.49
N GLU A 527 37.09 -75.66 40.16
CA GLU A 527 37.62 -74.68 39.19
C GLU A 527 36.78 -74.85 37.89
N LEU A 528 36.17 -73.82 37.29
CA LEU A 528 36.73 -72.87 36.31
C LEU A 528 37.36 -73.52 35.05
N ASP A 529 36.54 -73.77 34.02
CA ASP A 529 36.79 -73.49 32.58
C ASP A 529 35.50 -73.80 31.76
N LEU A 530 34.90 -72.80 31.10
CA LEU A 530 35.04 -72.43 29.68
C LEU A 530 34.28 -73.33 28.68
N ASP A 531 33.13 -72.83 28.20
CA ASP A 531 32.65 -73.02 26.80
C ASP A 531 31.44 -72.10 26.51
N LEU A 532 31.69 -70.81 26.26
CA LEU A 532 30.68 -69.87 25.73
C LEU A 532 31.33 -68.70 24.95
N ASP A 533 32.06 -69.01 23.88
CA ASP A 533 32.56 -68.01 22.94
C ASP A 533 32.19 -68.37 21.49
N HIS A 534 31.02 -67.93 21.05
CA HIS A 534 30.61 -67.92 19.65
C HIS A 534 29.96 -66.57 19.28
N THR A 535 30.76 -65.70 18.65
CA THR A 535 30.32 -64.64 17.73
C THR A 535 29.65 -63.40 18.37
N ILE A 536 30.46 -62.53 18.98
CA ILE A 536 30.17 -61.09 18.95
C ILE A 536 30.53 -60.55 17.55
N PRO A 537 29.63 -59.86 16.82
CA PRO A 537 29.96 -59.32 15.51
C PRO A 537 31.03 -58.22 15.56
N GLN A 538 32.10 -58.42 14.78
CA GLN A 538 33.26 -57.54 14.61
C GLN A 538 32.89 -56.23 13.86
N GLN A 539 32.07 -55.37 14.45
CA GLN A 539 31.74 -54.03 13.92
C GLN A 539 31.55 -52.93 14.98
N LEU A 540 31.32 -53.25 16.25
CA LEU A 540 31.06 -52.22 17.27
C LEU A 540 32.35 -51.52 17.75
N GLU A 541 33.45 -52.25 17.81
CA GLU A 541 34.69 -51.78 18.45
C GLU A 541 35.49 -50.80 17.56
N GLU A 542 35.55 -51.01 16.24
CA GLU A 542 36.06 -50.00 15.29
C GLU A 542 35.21 -48.72 15.32
N ARG A 543 33.90 -48.85 15.55
CA ARG A 543 32.96 -47.71 15.62
C ARG A 543 33.16 -46.88 16.90
N GLN A 544 33.50 -47.53 18.02
CA GLN A 544 33.86 -46.85 19.27
C GLN A 544 35.27 -46.23 19.20
N ALA A 545 36.25 -46.92 18.62
CA ALA A 545 37.59 -46.36 18.39
C ALA A 545 37.56 -45.12 17.47
N SER A 546 36.75 -45.16 16.41
CA SER A 546 36.51 -44.03 15.50
C SER A 546 35.88 -42.82 16.21
N MET A 547 34.98 -43.05 17.17
CA MET A 547 34.31 -41.98 17.92
C MET A 547 35.20 -41.37 19.02
N PHE A 548 36.17 -42.12 19.55
CA PHE A 548 37.01 -41.71 20.69
C PHE A 548 38.27 -40.91 20.31
N TRP A 549 38.63 -40.85 19.02
CA TRP A 549 39.85 -40.18 18.53
C TRP A 549 39.63 -39.19 17.38
N ARG A 550 38.43 -38.60 17.25
CA ARG A 550 38.29 -37.38 16.45
C ARG A 550 39.06 -36.25 17.16
N PRO A 551 39.99 -35.53 16.52
CA PRO A 551 40.68 -34.41 17.17
C PRO A 551 39.68 -33.30 17.51
N ASP A 552 39.66 -32.83 18.77
CA ASP A 552 38.75 -31.74 19.19
C ASP A 552 38.84 -30.52 18.26
N GLY A 553 40.05 -30.22 17.79
CA GLY A 553 40.36 -29.14 16.86
C GLY A 553 39.64 -29.21 15.49
N GLU A 554 39.15 -30.36 15.03
CA GLU A 554 38.30 -30.42 13.83
C GLU A 554 36.91 -29.82 14.11
N MET A 555 36.30 -30.23 15.22
CA MET A 555 34.98 -29.74 15.62
C MET A 555 35.04 -28.29 16.13
N GLU A 556 36.14 -27.88 16.77
CA GLU A 556 36.40 -26.47 17.09
C GLU A 556 36.56 -25.60 15.83
N LEU A 557 37.20 -26.12 14.77
CA LEU A 557 37.37 -25.39 13.51
C LEU A 557 36.06 -25.27 12.72
N GLU A 558 35.26 -26.33 12.64
CA GLU A 558 33.88 -26.25 12.09
C GLU A 558 33.03 -25.24 12.88
N LEU A 559 33.18 -25.20 14.20
CA LEU A 559 32.44 -24.30 15.08
C LEU A 559 32.93 -22.83 14.99
N GLU A 560 34.23 -22.57 14.77
CA GLU A 560 34.70 -21.19 14.50
C GLU A 560 34.41 -20.74 13.07
N MET A 561 34.48 -21.61 12.05
CA MET A 561 34.00 -21.26 10.69
C MET A 561 32.51 -20.90 10.70
N THR A 562 31.66 -21.66 11.37
CA THR A 562 30.22 -21.33 11.45
C THR A 562 29.93 -20.08 12.29
N LYS A 563 30.76 -19.73 13.29
CA LYS A 563 30.74 -18.40 13.93
C LYS A 563 31.18 -17.29 12.98
N GLU A 564 32.18 -17.50 12.14
CA GLU A 564 32.63 -16.51 11.16
C GLU A 564 31.62 -16.30 10.04
N GLU A 565 30.96 -17.36 9.56
CA GLU A 565 29.80 -17.28 8.68
C GLU A 565 28.63 -16.52 9.33
N LEU A 566 28.34 -16.79 10.62
CA LEU A 566 27.33 -16.04 11.36
C LEU A 566 27.68 -14.55 11.46
N ARG A 567 28.93 -14.19 11.82
CA ARG A 567 29.41 -12.80 11.83
C ARG A 567 29.32 -12.15 10.44
N ALA A 568 29.61 -12.90 9.38
CA ALA A 568 29.46 -12.42 8.00
C ALA A 568 27.99 -12.13 7.67
N LYS A 569 27.06 -13.02 8.06
CA LYS A 569 25.61 -12.82 7.89
C LYS A 569 25.06 -11.68 8.76
N GLU A 570 25.55 -11.49 9.98
CA GLU A 570 25.24 -10.31 10.79
C GLU A 570 25.69 -9.01 10.08
N MET A 571 26.88 -9.01 9.48
CA MET A 571 27.40 -7.87 8.71
C MET A 571 26.62 -7.63 7.40
N GLU A 572 26.20 -8.67 6.68
CA GLU A 572 25.29 -8.56 5.53
C GLU A 572 23.95 -7.96 5.95
N VAL A 573 23.35 -8.42 7.06
CA VAL A 573 22.10 -7.87 7.60
C VAL A 573 22.25 -6.41 8.03
N LEU A 574 23.39 -6.03 8.60
CA LEU A 574 23.71 -4.62 8.92
C LEU A 574 23.91 -3.76 7.66
N ALA A 575 24.45 -4.32 6.58
CA ALA A 575 24.54 -3.64 5.29
C ALA A 575 23.15 -3.47 4.65
N ALA A 576 22.33 -4.51 4.64
CA ALA A 576 20.95 -4.45 4.14
C ALA A 576 20.09 -3.44 4.91
N LYS A 577 20.19 -3.39 6.25
CA LYS A 577 19.51 -2.38 7.09
C LYS A 577 19.93 -0.94 6.75
N ARG A 578 21.20 -0.71 6.39
CA ARG A 578 21.67 0.62 5.93
C ARG A 578 21.15 0.94 4.53
N ALA A 579 21.10 -0.03 3.62
CA ALA A 579 20.55 0.15 2.28
C ALA A 579 19.05 0.49 2.32
N LEU A 580 18.27 -0.20 3.17
CA LEU A 580 16.86 0.12 3.43
C LEU A 580 16.70 1.55 3.96
N ALA A 581 17.46 1.96 4.99
CA ALA A 581 17.38 3.32 5.52
C ALA A 581 17.74 4.42 4.49
N VAL A 582 18.58 4.12 3.49
CA VAL A 582 18.82 5.02 2.35
C VAL A 582 17.61 5.05 1.42
N LYS A 583 16.97 3.90 1.13
CA LYS A 583 15.74 3.85 0.34
C LYS A 583 14.55 4.53 1.02
N ASP A 584 14.45 4.46 2.34
CA ASP A 584 13.41 5.16 3.11
C ASP A 584 13.53 6.69 2.93
N GLU A 585 14.74 7.24 3.01
CA GLU A 585 14.98 8.67 2.76
C GLU A 585 14.85 9.04 1.25
N GLU A 586 15.23 8.15 0.31
CA GLU A 586 14.93 8.35 -1.12
C GLU A 586 13.42 8.46 -1.35
N ILE A 587 12.63 7.49 -0.88
CA ILE A 587 11.16 7.46 -0.98
C ILE A 587 10.55 8.73 -0.38
N LYS A 588 11.01 9.15 0.80
CA LYS A 588 10.60 10.39 1.47
C LYS A 588 10.89 11.65 0.62
N THR A 589 12.03 11.72 -0.10
CA THR A 589 12.27 12.83 -1.04
C THR A 589 11.36 12.77 -2.27
N VAL A 590 11.00 11.57 -2.75
CA VAL A 590 10.03 11.38 -3.84
C VAL A 590 8.63 11.79 -3.40
N LEU A 591 8.19 11.41 -2.19
CA LEU A 591 6.92 11.82 -1.59
C LEU A 591 6.82 13.35 -1.50
N ASN A 592 7.82 14.02 -0.92
CA ASN A 592 7.85 15.50 -0.85
C ASN A 592 7.79 16.16 -2.26
N ARG A 593 8.36 15.51 -3.29
CA ARG A 593 8.28 15.96 -4.69
C ARG A 593 6.89 15.77 -5.29
N LEU A 594 6.22 14.67 -4.97
CA LEU A 594 4.84 14.38 -5.38
C LEU A 594 3.84 15.31 -4.69
N GLU A 595 3.97 15.53 -3.38
CA GLU A 595 3.16 16.48 -2.61
C GLU A 595 3.26 17.90 -3.19
N LYS A 596 4.49 18.36 -3.53
CA LYS A 596 4.69 19.63 -4.23
C LYS A 596 4.01 19.65 -5.61
N LYS A 597 4.06 18.56 -6.37
CA LYS A 597 3.39 18.46 -7.67
C LYS A 597 1.87 18.43 -7.56
N GLU A 598 1.32 17.85 -6.50
CA GLU A 598 -0.10 17.91 -6.17
C GLU A 598 -0.52 19.34 -5.79
N MET A 599 0.27 20.06 -5.00
CA MET A 599 0.03 21.49 -4.72
C MET A 599 0.04 22.33 -6.01
N GLU A 600 1.04 22.17 -6.88
CA GLU A 600 1.11 22.85 -8.18
C GLU A 600 -0.10 22.53 -9.07
N LEU A 601 -0.53 21.27 -9.13
CA LEU A 601 -1.67 20.82 -9.91
C LEU A 601 -3.01 21.31 -9.35
N ASN A 602 -3.15 21.40 -8.03
CA ASN A 602 -4.34 21.96 -7.38
C ASN A 602 -4.39 23.49 -7.47
N GLN A 603 -3.24 24.19 -7.49
CA GLN A 603 -3.18 25.60 -7.87
C GLN A 603 -3.65 25.81 -9.32
N LEU A 604 -3.13 25.02 -10.28
CA LEU A 604 -3.51 25.15 -11.69
C LEU A 604 -5.00 24.85 -11.93
N LYS A 605 -5.59 23.88 -11.20
CA LYS A 605 -7.05 23.68 -11.19
C LYS A 605 -7.82 24.92 -10.74
N GLN A 606 -7.36 25.60 -9.69
CA GLN A 606 -8.01 26.82 -9.18
C GLN A 606 -7.88 27.97 -10.18
N GLU A 607 -6.71 28.14 -10.80
CA GLU A 607 -6.48 29.14 -11.85
C GLU A 607 -7.42 28.90 -13.04
N MET A 608 -7.54 27.66 -13.54
CA MET A 608 -8.51 27.32 -14.59
C MET A 608 -9.97 27.59 -14.19
N LEU A 609 -10.35 27.41 -12.90
CA LEU A 609 -11.70 27.70 -12.43
C LEU A 609 -12.01 29.20 -12.39
N ASP A 610 -11.04 30.02 -11.96
CA ASP A 610 -11.20 31.48 -11.99
C ASP A 610 -11.10 32.06 -13.42
N ASP A 611 -10.31 31.46 -14.31
CA ASP A 611 -10.30 31.79 -15.75
C ASP A 611 -11.62 31.42 -16.43
N ALA A 612 -12.17 30.21 -16.19
CA ALA A 612 -13.47 29.80 -16.73
C ALA A 612 -14.62 30.71 -16.23
N LYS A 613 -14.52 31.17 -14.98
CA LYS A 613 -15.42 32.15 -14.37
C LYS A 613 -15.24 33.55 -14.95
N GLY A 614 -14.01 33.96 -15.26
CA GLY A 614 -13.69 35.18 -16.00
C GLY A 614 -14.25 35.15 -17.42
N LEU A 615 -14.05 34.05 -18.15
CA LEU A 615 -14.63 33.82 -19.48
C LEU A 615 -16.17 33.85 -19.45
N LYS A 616 -16.79 33.25 -18.43
CA LYS A 616 -18.25 33.33 -18.22
C LYS A 616 -18.74 34.76 -17.95
N GLN A 617 -17.98 35.55 -17.20
CA GLN A 617 -18.27 36.98 -16.99
C GLN A 617 -18.10 37.80 -18.27
N LEU A 618 -17.05 37.54 -19.06
CA LEU A 618 -16.84 38.18 -20.36
C LEU A 618 -17.95 37.82 -21.36
N TYR A 619 -18.37 36.55 -21.39
CA TYR A 619 -19.51 36.10 -22.19
C TYR A 619 -20.80 36.81 -21.77
N GLN A 620 -21.08 36.90 -20.46
CA GLN A 620 -22.24 37.64 -19.95
C GLN A 620 -22.17 39.14 -20.30
N LEU A 621 -21.02 39.80 -20.16
CA LEU A 621 -20.84 41.21 -20.52
C LEU A 621 -20.96 41.45 -22.03
N ALA A 622 -20.60 40.47 -22.87
CA ALA A 622 -20.87 40.50 -24.30
C ALA A 622 -22.38 40.35 -24.57
N GLN A 623 -23.04 39.35 -23.97
CA GLN A 623 -24.49 39.14 -24.08
C GLN A 623 -25.29 40.39 -23.62
N GLU A 624 -24.88 41.06 -22.54
CA GLU A 624 -25.49 42.30 -22.04
C GLU A 624 -25.29 43.51 -22.98
N ARG A 625 -24.16 43.59 -23.69
CA ARG A 625 -23.90 44.65 -24.68
C ARG A 625 -24.55 44.42 -26.04
N ILE A 626 -24.74 43.16 -26.40
CA ILE A 626 -25.29 42.74 -27.70
C ILE A 626 -26.83 42.59 -27.62
N GLY A 627 -27.34 42.18 -26.46
CA GLY A 627 -28.78 42.06 -26.17
C GLY A 627 -29.42 40.84 -26.84
N GLU A 628 -30.61 41.05 -27.40
CA GLU A 628 -31.32 40.05 -28.22
C GLU A 628 -30.83 40.03 -29.69
N LYS A 629 -30.08 41.04 -30.13
CA LYS A 629 -29.45 41.04 -31.45
C LYS A 629 -28.37 39.96 -31.48
N THR A 630 -28.06 39.40 -32.65
CA THR A 630 -26.84 38.59 -32.82
C THR A 630 -25.66 39.47 -33.22
N ILE A 631 -24.44 38.91 -33.17
CA ILE A 631 -23.26 39.54 -33.79
C ILE A 631 -23.47 39.74 -35.30
N GLY A 632 -24.24 38.86 -35.95
CA GLY A 632 -24.67 39.01 -37.34
C GLY A 632 -25.58 40.22 -37.54
N ASP A 633 -26.56 40.44 -36.67
CA ASP A 633 -27.46 41.61 -36.74
C ASP A 633 -26.71 42.92 -36.54
N LEU A 634 -25.74 42.97 -35.62
CA LEU A 634 -24.87 44.14 -35.43
C LEU A 634 -23.95 44.39 -36.64
N ALA A 635 -23.46 43.34 -37.29
CA ALA A 635 -22.70 43.48 -38.54
C ALA A 635 -23.59 43.96 -39.71
N ILE A 636 -24.82 43.46 -39.82
CA ILE A 636 -25.82 43.89 -40.80
C ILE A 636 -26.25 45.35 -40.54
N GLU A 637 -26.43 45.74 -39.27
CA GLU A 637 -26.76 47.11 -38.87
C GLU A 637 -25.61 48.06 -39.20
N LYS A 638 -24.34 47.68 -38.94
CA LYS A 638 -23.16 48.45 -39.38
C LYS A 638 -23.13 48.61 -40.90
N LEU A 639 -23.27 47.51 -41.66
CA LEU A 639 -23.23 47.54 -43.13
C LEU A 639 -24.36 48.39 -43.73
N ARG A 640 -25.56 48.38 -43.12
CA ARG A 640 -26.66 49.28 -43.51
C ARG A 640 -26.35 50.74 -43.23
N LEU A 641 -25.67 51.05 -42.13
CA LEU A 641 -25.22 52.40 -41.79
C LEU A 641 -24.14 52.89 -42.78
N GLU A 642 -23.22 51.99 -43.16
CA GLU A 642 -22.15 52.23 -44.13
C GLU A 642 -22.70 52.46 -45.54
N VAL A 643 -23.70 51.69 -45.98
CA VAL A 643 -24.46 51.96 -47.23
C VAL A 643 -25.20 53.29 -47.15
N ALA A 644 -25.93 53.57 -46.07
CA ALA A 644 -26.66 54.84 -45.92
C ALA A 644 -25.73 56.07 -45.90
N GLN A 645 -24.50 55.93 -45.39
CA GLN A 645 -23.48 56.98 -45.49
C GLN A 645 -23.04 57.19 -46.94
N LEU A 646 -22.74 56.11 -47.68
CA LEU A 646 -22.34 56.18 -49.09
C LEU A 646 -23.45 56.76 -49.98
N ASP A 647 -24.72 56.45 -49.71
CA ASP A 647 -25.87 57.04 -50.41
C ASP A 647 -25.95 58.57 -50.17
N VAL A 648 -25.68 59.03 -48.94
CA VAL A 648 -25.62 60.47 -48.61
C VAL A 648 -24.43 61.15 -49.28
N GLU A 649 -23.25 60.53 -49.29
CA GLU A 649 -22.06 61.05 -49.98
C GLU A 649 -22.27 61.11 -51.51
N ALA A 650 -22.94 60.13 -52.10
CA ALA A 650 -23.33 60.15 -53.52
C ALA A 650 -24.36 61.24 -53.83
N ALA A 651 -25.42 61.37 -53.02
CA ALA A 651 -26.47 62.37 -53.22
C ALA A 651 -25.95 63.81 -53.06
N THR A 652 -25.08 64.04 -52.07
CA THR A 652 -24.46 65.36 -51.84
C THR A 652 -23.43 65.71 -52.92
N SER A 653 -22.65 64.74 -53.40
CA SER A 653 -21.78 64.91 -54.57
C SER A 653 -22.58 65.28 -55.84
N ALA A 654 -23.73 64.63 -56.07
CA ALA A 654 -24.62 64.97 -57.18
C ALA A 654 -25.18 66.40 -57.08
N LEU A 655 -25.59 66.84 -55.88
CA LEU A 655 -26.04 68.21 -55.63
C LEU A 655 -24.92 69.25 -55.87
N CYS A 656 -23.70 68.99 -55.41
CA CYS A 656 -22.54 69.85 -55.68
C CYS A 656 -22.25 69.98 -57.18
N ASN A 657 -22.33 68.87 -57.94
CA ASN A 657 -22.14 68.90 -59.39
C ASN A 657 -23.24 69.70 -60.11
N LEU A 658 -24.50 69.57 -59.69
CA LEU A 658 -25.63 70.37 -60.22
C LEU A 658 -25.50 71.86 -59.89
N ALA A 659 -25.04 72.22 -58.69
CA ALA A 659 -24.76 73.61 -58.31
C ALA A 659 -23.62 74.21 -59.17
N ASN A 660 -22.56 73.44 -59.42
CA ASN A 660 -21.45 73.85 -60.29
C ASN A 660 -21.89 74.01 -61.75
N MET A 661 -22.64 73.05 -62.30
CA MET A 661 -23.16 73.10 -63.67
C MET A 661 -24.10 74.27 -63.89
N SER A 662 -25.04 74.52 -62.97
CA SER A 662 -25.95 75.66 -63.05
C SER A 662 -25.21 77.00 -62.93
N SER A 663 -24.21 77.09 -62.05
CA SER A 663 -23.32 78.26 -61.94
C SER A 663 -22.51 78.53 -63.22
N GLN A 664 -22.02 77.47 -63.89
CA GLN A 664 -21.31 77.60 -65.17
C GLN A 664 -22.24 78.04 -66.30
N LEU A 665 -23.46 77.50 -66.39
CA LEU A 665 -24.48 77.94 -67.34
C LEU A 665 -24.87 79.41 -67.15
N LEU A 666 -24.98 79.88 -65.90
CA LEU A 666 -25.27 81.29 -65.59
C LEU A 666 -24.12 82.23 -65.97
N LYS A 667 -22.86 81.81 -65.81
CA LYS A 667 -21.69 82.57 -66.31
C LYS A 667 -21.66 82.62 -67.84
N ALA A 668 -21.73 81.47 -68.50
CA ALA A 668 -21.70 81.35 -69.96
C ALA A 668 -22.87 82.03 -70.69
N THR A 669 -23.97 82.32 -69.98
CA THR A 669 -25.09 83.11 -70.52
C THR A 669 -25.01 84.61 -70.21
N GLY A 670 -24.15 85.03 -69.27
CA GLY A 670 -23.83 86.43 -69.01
C GLY A 670 -22.79 87.01 -69.98
N ASP A 671 -21.73 86.25 -70.26
CA ASP A 671 -20.56 86.72 -71.03
C ASP A 671 -20.81 86.90 -72.55
N ASN A 672 -22.05 86.70 -73.03
CA ASN A 672 -22.42 86.71 -74.45
C ASN A 672 -22.88 88.09 -74.98
N PHE A 673 -22.48 89.19 -74.31
CA PHE A 673 -22.93 90.55 -74.65
C PHE A 673 -21.85 91.65 -74.60
N ASP A 674 -20.60 91.33 -74.94
CA ASP A 674 -19.57 92.35 -75.25
C ASP A 674 -19.31 92.44 -76.76
N ILE A 675 -20.03 93.36 -77.42
CA ILE A 675 -19.68 93.87 -78.76
C ILE A 675 -19.06 95.24 -78.54
N ASP A 676 -17.72 95.31 -78.58
CA ASP A 676 -16.97 96.57 -78.49
C ASP A 676 -17.06 97.35 -79.82
N ILE A 677 -17.16 98.69 -79.75
CA ILE A 677 -17.57 99.53 -80.89
C ILE A 677 -16.66 100.76 -81.05
N ASN A 678 -15.98 100.78 -82.20
CA ASN A 678 -15.15 101.85 -82.82
C ASN A 678 -13.63 101.82 -82.56
N GLU A 679 -12.87 101.49 -83.62
CA GLU A 679 -11.83 102.42 -84.11
C GLU A 679 -11.70 102.35 -85.67
N PHE A 680 -11.12 103.40 -86.26
CA PHE A 680 -10.87 103.73 -87.69
C PHE A 680 -10.27 102.60 -88.59
N ASN A 681 -10.32 102.62 -89.94
CA ASN A 681 -10.81 103.58 -90.97
C ASN A 681 -11.04 102.87 -92.36
N PRO A 682 -11.65 103.52 -93.39
CA PRO A 682 -12.03 102.92 -94.69
C PRO A 682 -11.02 103.14 -95.85
N PRO A 683 -11.31 102.66 -97.10
CA PRO A 683 -11.63 103.64 -98.17
C PRO A 683 -12.59 103.19 -99.33
N SER A 684 -13.64 104.01 -99.56
CA SER A 684 -14.11 104.59 -100.85
C SER A 684 -14.64 103.78 -102.08
N HIS A 685 -15.63 104.40 -102.77
CA HIS A 685 -16.19 104.18 -104.13
C HIS A 685 -17.14 102.96 -104.33
N ALA A 686 -18.41 103.09 -104.77
CA ALA A 686 -19.04 103.68 -105.99
C ALA A 686 -19.03 102.69 -107.20
N ASP A 687 -20.07 102.49 -108.02
CA ASP A 687 -21.29 103.29 -108.30
C ASP A 687 -22.56 102.47 -108.70
N SER A 688 -23.74 103.07 -108.41
CA SER A 688 -25.01 103.15 -109.18
C SER A 688 -25.48 102.13 -110.25
N ILE A 689 -26.77 101.69 -110.18
CA ILE A 689 -27.84 101.65 -111.23
C ILE A 689 -29.00 100.68 -110.80
N ASN A 690 -30.23 100.85 -111.35
CA ASN A 690 -31.51 100.43 -110.71
C ASN A 690 -32.24 99.16 -111.26
N PRO A 691 -33.08 98.48 -110.44
CA PRO A 691 -33.96 97.35 -110.80
C PRO A 691 -35.42 97.80 -111.12
N PRO A 692 -36.30 96.89 -111.62
CA PRO A 692 -37.20 96.06 -110.77
C PRO A 692 -37.25 94.57 -111.27
N LYS A 693 -38.02 93.59 -110.78
CA LYS A 693 -39.32 93.46 -110.05
C LYS A 693 -39.22 92.37 -108.93
N SER A 694 -40.06 92.31 -107.88
CA SER A 694 -41.55 92.17 -107.72
C SER A 694 -42.03 90.71 -107.96
N ASP A 695 -42.72 90.01 -107.04
CA ASP A 695 -43.18 90.26 -105.64
C ASP A 695 -43.04 88.93 -104.83
N HIS A 696 -43.08 88.81 -103.48
CA HIS A 696 -43.89 89.46 -102.43
C HIS A 696 -43.22 89.36 -101.03
N ALA A 697 -43.78 90.12 -100.06
CA ALA A 697 -43.79 89.90 -98.60
C ALA A 697 -42.45 89.96 -97.81
N SER A 698 -42.35 90.99 -96.96
CA SER A 698 -41.45 91.02 -95.80
C SER A 698 -41.96 92.05 -94.77
N ARG A 699 -42.18 91.63 -93.51
CA ARG A 699 -41.89 92.39 -92.28
C ARG A 699 -42.43 91.70 -91.03
N MET A 700 -41.56 91.64 -90.00
CA MET A 700 -41.84 91.33 -88.60
C MET A 700 -42.31 89.88 -88.31
N ASP A 701 -42.03 89.29 -87.15
CA ASP A 701 -41.41 89.88 -85.94
C ASP A 701 -40.33 88.98 -85.33
N SER A 702 -39.31 89.57 -84.68
CA SER A 702 -38.08 88.86 -84.25
C SER A 702 -37.88 88.82 -82.73
N HIS A 703 -38.96 88.72 -81.96
CA HIS A 703 -38.93 88.84 -80.49
C HIS A 703 -39.16 87.54 -79.68
N VAL A 704 -39.66 86.46 -80.29
CA VAL A 704 -40.04 85.23 -79.55
C VAL A 704 -38.85 84.41 -79.02
N GLY A 705 -37.66 84.58 -79.59
CA GLY A 705 -36.46 83.83 -79.20
C GLY A 705 -35.72 84.36 -77.96
N GLN A 706 -35.92 85.62 -77.58
CA GLN A 706 -35.27 86.21 -76.40
C GLN A 706 -36.08 85.98 -75.13
N ASP A 707 -37.41 86.06 -75.19
CA ASP A 707 -38.26 85.84 -74.00
C ASP A 707 -38.11 84.40 -73.46
N SER A 708 -38.06 83.39 -74.34
CA SER A 708 -37.85 81.99 -73.94
C SER A 708 -36.44 81.71 -73.41
N LEU A 709 -35.41 82.39 -73.95
CA LEU A 709 -34.05 82.31 -73.43
C LEU A 709 -33.94 82.96 -72.04
N VAL A 710 -34.56 84.12 -71.83
CA VAL A 710 -34.60 84.83 -70.55
C VAL A 710 -35.44 84.08 -69.52
N GLU A 711 -36.50 83.38 -69.94
CA GLU A 711 -37.28 82.49 -69.08
C GLU A 711 -36.49 81.24 -68.68
N ALA A 712 -35.74 80.63 -69.61
CA ALA A 712 -34.82 79.53 -69.30
C ALA A 712 -33.69 79.96 -68.35
N GLN A 713 -33.06 81.12 -68.59
CA GLN A 713 -32.07 81.71 -67.68
C GLN A 713 -32.64 81.96 -66.28
N ARG A 714 -33.87 82.49 -66.19
CA ARG A 714 -34.55 82.75 -64.92
C ARG A 714 -34.82 81.45 -64.15
N GLU A 715 -35.25 80.38 -64.83
CA GLU A 715 -35.51 79.10 -64.17
C GLU A 715 -34.22 78.35 -63.82
N VAL A 716 -33.15 78.45 -64.63
CA VAL A 716 -31.81 77.97 -64.25
C VAL A 716 -31.29 78.71 -63.02
N ALA A 717 -31.49 80.03 -62.92
CA ALA A 717 -31.15 80.80 -61.71
C ALA A 717 -31.97 80.36 -60.49
N ARG A 718 -33.27 80.09 -60.67
CA ARG A 718 -34.15 79.59 -59.60
C ARG A 718 -33.75 78.19 -59.12
N LEU A 719 -33.39 77.29 -60.05
CA LEU A 719 -32.89 75.95 -59.74
C LEU A 719 -31.50 75.97 -59.09
N SER A 720 -30.61 76.87 -59.51
CA SER A 720 -29.29 77.07 -58.90
C SER A 720 -29.44 77.52 -57.43
N ALA A 721 -30.27 78.54 -57.18
CA ALA A 721 -30.57 79.01 -55.83
C ALA A 721 -31.19 77.92 -54.94
N LEU A 722 -32.13 77.12 -55.47
CA LEU A 722 -32.71 75.99 -54.75
C LEU A 722 -31.69 74.88 -54.46
N THR A 723 -30.76 74.61 -55.37
CA THR A 723 -29.69 73.62 -55.17
C THR A 723 -28.69 74.10 -54.11
N GLU A 724 -28.36 75.39 -54.11
CA GLU A 724 -27.59 76.03 -53.03
C GLU A 724 -28.29 75.99 -51.67
N GLU A 725 -29.62 76.15 -51.63
CA GLU A 725 -30.42 76.08 -50.40
C GLU A 725 -30.43 74.65 -49.83
N LEU A 726 -30.63 73.64 -50.68
CA LEU A 726 -30.54 72.23 -50.30
C LEU A 726 -29.14 71.82 -49.84
N LEU A 727 -28.07 72.35 -50.45
CA LEU A 727 -26.69 72.13 -49.98
C LEU A 727 -26.45 72.74 -48.59
N LYS A 728 -26.98 73.95 -48.33
CA LYS A 728 -26.90 74.59 -47.01
C LYS A 728 -27.71 73.83 -45.95
N GLU A 729 -28.88 73.30 -46.29
CA GLU A 729 -29.70 72.48 -45.39
C GLU A 729 -29.05 71.10 -45.12
N ALA A 730 -28.33 70.54 -46.10
CA ALA A 730 -27.44 69.39 -45.92
C ALA A 730 -26.13 69.70 -45.14
N GLY A 731 -25.94 70.95 -44.69
CA GLY A 731 -24.76 71.38 -43.92
C GLY A 731 -23.49 71.60 -44.74
N ILE A 732 -23.57 71.52 -46.07
CA ILE A 732 -22.44 71.65 -46.99
C ILE A 732 -22.35 73.09 -47.49
N VAL A 733 -21.36 73.83 -46.99
CA VAL A 733 -21.03 75.15 -47.53
C VAL A 733 -20.37 74.95 -48.91
N ALA A 734 -21.10 75.30 -49.97
CA ALA A 734 -20.58 75.26 -51.33
C ALA A 734 -19.28 76.08 -51.42
N VAL A 735 -18.19 75.41 -51.83
CA VAL A 735 -16.89 76.05 -52.04
C VAL A 735 -16.95 76.84 -53.35
N ALA A 736 -17.20 78.14 -53.24
CA ALA A 736 -16.98 79.05 -54.35
C ALA A 736 -15.47 79.18 -54.61
N ASP A 737 -14.98 78.51 -55.65
CA ASP A 737 -13.65 78.75 -56.21
C ASP A 737 -13.49 80.22 -56.60
N LYS A 738 -12.27 80.74 -56.43
CA LYS A 738 -11.89 82.14 -56.65
C LYS A 738 -11.35 82.40 -58.05
#